data_AF-A0A8J2JQX4-F1
#
_entry.id   AF-A0A8J2JQX4-F1
#
_cell.length_a   1.000
_cell.length_b   1.000
_cell.length_c   1.000
_cell.angle_alpha   90.00
_cell.angle_beta   90.00
_cell.angle_gamma   90.00
#
_symmetry.space_group_name_H-M   'P 1'
#
loop_
_entity.id
_entity.type
_entity.pdbx_description
1 polymer ?
#
loop_
_entity_poly.entity_id
_entity_poly.type
_entity_poly.pdbx_seq_one_letter_code
_entity_poly.pdbx_strand_id
1 'polypeptide(L)'
;METWFVFSGLGSQWDGMGRDLLVFEAFREAFEKSVDVLEPFGVDLKKYIADSTTFNTSNILFHTVCIISIEIALVDLLSSIDIAPKQIFGHSVGEFACAYADGCYNAKETLLTVVELIRACVDSNLPPGAMASVGLHWDDKEMPWKDTIPVCHNAIDNMTVAGSHASIKELVGNLKGAGIFAREIKSQGFAIHSDLMKPAEAQMMENILGLNLPTKTRSSKWISTSQSSDEIKVFSGRYFVNNIISPVLFHPVVQRIPSHAVVIEIAPQGLFQTILKRSLHETCVSISLTDRNQKSAPFFLRSVGKLFVSGLQPKINKLYPELKFPIRSATLPLSSIIQWNHNDTWKVAEDGFSGATNLVEINLTTLAQRFYSGYKINDQILFPASGFLVLVWRVLAEKVGTSLDYPITFENIVFNRVCFTSTQNITKLVCNIHASGYFEVRENDKSVVTGSVRFEEPEMFDIEAPFSEYSKRFTQVEVYERFKKAGYEFSGSFKSLLEVEVGNHSAITIWEGNCVKLLDSLIQLEIFSNLSNHALVPARIDKVTIDLECLRNQVDEGTPTEMPIYRDKNLKVVSCTGIEFRGVHLLPIKCFGDVQDNGKNCMTNFTTQSLSSFLVGFNKQLAARNIIKCHFAVDPDILELANNFILTDLGIDDPSKIGAEFSGVISGQKVMGLATFHATTAQLISVVHWRIPDNWSLRDAATVPTAYVTAYYALIVRGNVKHKENILIQYGDEAVGEAAIAIALGMKCTVFTTIRSEKNKPILLNRFPALDPAKILSSKHCHNLEKLIQKVTKGKGVNVVLNSSSGNPMRVSVRCVAEYGRYLQLMDGGIKNATDFRSDKKTILEATIGLSLFLRSVTFHGICKDIMMSTKEEEFNIVHSKLQEGIGLGIVKPLSIKHFEDAQLKEANWLQPRPSDLQKFVLEME
;
A
#
# COMPACT_ATOMS: atom_id res chain seq x y z
N MET A 1 -27.33 8.48 -25.12
CA MET A 1 -28.35 7.65 -24.45
C MET A 1 -29.45 7.32 -25.43
N GLU A 2 -30.13 6.20 -25.24
CA GLU A 2 -31.20 5.75 -26.13
C GLU A 2 -32.54 6.39 -25.74
N THR A 3 -33.21 7.05 -26.69
CA THR A 3 -34.47 7.79 -26.50
C THR A 3 -35.66 6.95 -26.94
N TRP A 4 -36.68 6.87 -26.08
CA TRP A 4 -37.92 6.15 -26.35
C TRP A 4 -39.10 7.10 -26.23
N PHE A 5 -39.94 7.20 -27.26
CA PHE A 5 -41.20 7.95 -27.15
C PHE A 5 -42.33 6.99 -26.80
N VAL A 6 -43.13 7.36 -25.82
CA VAL A 6 -44.34 6.64 -25.43
C VAL A 6 -45.55 7.56 -25.55
N PHE A 7 -46.53 7.14 -26.34
CA PHE A 7 -47.75 7.90 -26.61
C PHE A 7 -48.90 7.38 -25.75
N SER A 8 -49.66 8.28 -25.13
CA SER A 8 -50.69 7.89 -24.18
C SER A 8 -52.07 7.83 -24.81
N GLY A 9 -52.92 6.95 -24.27
CA GLY A 9 -54.27 6.79 -24.79
C GLY A 9 -55.30 7.77 -24.24
N LEU A 10 -56.56 7.37 -24.40
CA LEU A 10 -57.71 7.97 -23.73
C LEU A 10 -57.51 8.04 -22.21
N GLY A 11 -57.95 9.13 -21.61
CA GLY A 11 -57.78 9.45 -20.18
C GLY A 11 -56.72 10.51 -19.90
N SER A 12 -55.89 10.85 -20.91
CA SER A 12 -54.90 11.93 -20.83
C SER A 12 -55.48 13.32 -21.06
N GLN A 13 -56.71 13.44 -21.58
CA GLN A 13 -57.35 14.72 -21.88
C GLN A 13 -57.79 15.51 -20.64
N TRP A 14 -57.68 16.84 -20.71
CA TRP A 14 -58.15 17.78 -19.68
C TRP A 14 -58.42 19.16 -20.27
N ASP A 15 -59.22 19.97 -19.59
CA ASP A 15 -59.61 21.31 -20.03
C ASP A 15 -58.40 22.25 -20.12
N GLY A 16 -58.18 22.87 -21.28
CA GLY A 16 -57.04 23.77 -21.51
C GLY A 16 -55.75 23.06 -21.93
N MET A 17 -55.77 21.76 -22.20
CA MET A 17 -54.59 21.03 -22.65
C MET A 17 -53.96 21.65 -23.90
N GLY A 18 -52.64 21.85 -23.88
CA GLY A 18 -51.89 22.44 -25.00
C GLY A 18 -52.02 23.96 -25.17
N ARG A 19 -52.97 24.62 -24.50
CA ARG A 19 -53.21 26.07 -24.64
C ARG A 19 -51.95 26.90 -24.41
N ASP A 20 -51.22 26.60 -23.33
CA ASP A 20 -49.99 27.32 -22.98
C ASP A 20 -48.85 27.03 -23.96
N LEU A 21 -48.87 25.91 -24.68
CA LEU A 21 -47.80 25.49 -25.60
C LEU A 21 -47.88 26.18 -26.97
N LEU A 22 -49.00 26.85 -27.29
CA LEU A 22 -49.15 27.67 -28.50
C LEU A 22 -48.14 28.83 -28.59
N VAL A 23 -47.45 29.14 -27.49
CA VAL A 23 -46.32 30.10 -27.48
C VAL A 23 -45.13 29.61 -28.32
N PHE A 24 -44.96 28.29 -28.49
CA PHE A 24 -43.89 27.72 -29.28
C PHE A 24 -44.33 27.58 -30.74
N GLU A 25 -43.57 28.16 -31.67
CA GLU A 25 -43.91 28.22 -33.09
C GLU A 25 -44.15 26.84 -33.70
N ALA A 26 -43.24 25.89 -33.50
CA ALA A 26 -43.38 24.53 -34.02
C ALA A 26 -44.65 23.82 -33.51
N PHE A 27 -44.99 24.01 -32.23
CA PHE A 27 -46.21 23.44 -31.65
C PHE A 27 -47.46 24.09 -32.25
N ARG A 28 -47.47 25.43 -32.35
CA ARG A 28 -48.58 26.21 -32.90
C ARG A 28 -48.84 25.85 -34.37
N GLU A 29 -47.80 25.76 -35.20
CA GLU A 29 -47.95 25.38 -36.61
C GLU A 29 -48.54 23.98 -36.78
N ALA A 30 -48.05 23.01 -36.00
CA ALA A 30 -48.56 21.64 -36.02
C ALA A 30 -50.02 21.56 -35.54
N PHE A 31 -50.35 22.33 -34.50
CA PHE A 31 -51.71 22.45 -33.98
C PHE A 31 -52.66 23.12 -34.99
N GLU A 32 -52.24 24.22 -35.63
CA GLU A 32 -53.01 24.91 -36.66
C GLU A 32 -53.29 24.01 -37.87
N LYS A 33 -52.30 23.22 -38.33
CA LYS A 33 -52.53 22.21 -39.37
C LYS A 33 -53.60 21.19 -38.97
N SER A 34 -53.64 20.83 -37.68
CA SER A 34 -54.65 19.90 -37.16
C SER A 34 -56.04 20.55 -37.12
N VAL A 35 -56.12 21.85 -36.79
CA VAL A 35 -57.37 22.64 -36.87
C VAL A 35 -57.92 22.63 -38.30
N ASP A 36 -57.08 22.94 -39.29
CA ASP A 36 -57.49 23.02 -40.70
C ASP A 36 -58.00 21.67 -41.23
N VAL A 37 -57.40 20.56 -40.77
CA VAL A 37 -57.85 19.20 -41.15
C VAL A 37 -59.19 18.85 -40.52
N LEU A 38 -59.46 19.32 -39.30
CA LEU A 38 -60.62 18.90 -38.50
C LEU A 38 -61.84 19.82 -38.63
N GLU A 39 -61.66 21.07 -39.08
CA GLU A 39 -62.74 22.03 -39.29
C GLU A 39 -63.87 21.50 -40.20
N PRO A 40 -63.59 20.84 -41.35
CA PRO A 40 -64.64 20.28 -42.22
C PRO A 40 -65.49 19.19 -41.54
N PHE A 41 -64.99 18.61 -40.45
CA PHE A 41 -65.66 17.54 -39.70
C PHE A 41 -66.48 18.07 -38.52
N GLY A 42 -66.60 19.39 -38.38
CA GLY A 42 -67.35 20.05 -37.31
C GLY A 42 -66.61 20.10 -35.97
N VAL A 43 -65.28 19.88 -35.98
CA VAL A 43 -64.45 19.89 -34.78
C VAL A 43 -63.70 21.20 -34.67
N ASP A 44 -64.20 22.11 -33.82
CA ASP A 44 -63.51 23.36 -33.48
C ASP A 44 -62.50 23.13 -32.34
N LEU A 45 -61.29 22.68 -32.73
CA LEU A 45 -60.20 22.44 -31.80
C LEU A 45 -59.81 23.69 -30.99
N LYS A 46 -59.87 24.88 -31.59
CA LYS A 46 -59.46 26.14 -30.93
C LYS A 46 -60.41 26.49 -29.80
N LYS A 47 -61.73 26.39 -30.05
CA LYS A 47 -62.74 26.58 -29.01
C LYS A 47 -62.60 25.51 -27.92
N TYR A 48 -62.37 24.26 -28.31
CA TYR A 48 -62.27 23.15 -27.38
C TYR A 48 -61.15 23.30 -26.35
N ILE A 49 -59.97 23.79 -26.76
CA ILE A 49 -58.88 24.06 -25.82
C ILE A 49 -59.04 25.39 -25.07
N ALA A 50 -59.96 26.28 -25.47
CA ALA A 50 -60.14 27.62 -24.90
C ALA A 50 -61.31 27.73 -23.90
N ASP A 51 -62.38 26.95 -24.11
CA ASP A 51 -63.65 27.03 -23.39
C ASP A 51 -63.94 25.72 -22.64
N SER A 52 -64.00 25.81 -21.31
CA SER A 52 -64.21 24.68 -20.41
C SER A 52 -65.59 24.03 -20.56
N THR A 53 -66.57 24.75 -21.10
CA THR A 53 -67.93 24.22 -21.30
C THR A 53 -68.00 23.26 -22.50
N THR A 54 -67.18 23.49 -23.52
CA THR A 54 -67.05 22.60 -24.70
C THR A 54 -66.23 21.35 -24.38
N PHE A 55 -65.33 21.40 -23.40
CA PHE A 55 -64.59 20.22 -22.94
C PHE A 55 -65.49 19.12 -22.34
N ASN A 56 -66.63 19.52 -21.76
CA ASN A 56 -67.54 18.62 -21.03
C ASN A 56 -68.53 17.86 -21.94
N THR A 57 -68.42 18.00 -23.26
CA THR A 57 -69.24 17.22 -24.21
C THR A 57 -68.82 15.75 -24.18
N SER A 58 -69.76 14.83 -23.94
CA SER A 58 -69.57 13.38 -23.97
C SER A 58 -69.32 12.82 -25.37
N ASN A 59 -68.36 13.39 -26.12
CA ASN A 59 -68.07 12.99 -27.50
C ASN A 59 -66.65 12.41 -27.60
N ILE A 60 -66.58 11.10 -27.81
CA ILE A 60 -65.33 10.34 -27.93
C ILE A 60 -64.47 10.79 -29.12
N LEU A 61 -65.08 11.21 -30.22
CA LEU A 61 -64.38 11.71 -31.40
C LEU A 61 -63.55 12.95 -31.03
N PHE A 62 -64.17 13.93 -30.37
CA PHE A 62 -63.51 15.16 -29.95
C PHE A 62 -62.34 14.88 -29.00
N HIS A 63 -62.55 14.09 -27.95
CA HIS A 63 -61.46 13.74 -27.03
C HIS A 63 -60.28 13.08 -27.75
N THR A 64 -60.56 12.13 -28.64
CA THR A 64 -59.52 11.37 -29.35
C THR A 64 -58.73 12.26 -30.29
N VAL A 65 -59.40 13.01 -31.19
CA VAL A 65 -58.69 13.89 -32.14
C VAL A 65 -57.94 15.00 -31.43
N CYS A 66 -58.44 15.50 -30.29
CA CYS A 66 -57.72 16.50 -29.51
C CYS A 66 -56.44 15.91 -28.88
N ILE A 67 -56.49 14.71 -28.29
CA ILE A 67 -55.28 14.05 -27.76
C ILE A 67 -54.24 13.90 -28.87
N ILE A 68 -54.64 13.31 -30.00
CA ILE A 68 -53.73 13.05 -31.12
C ILE A 68 -53.17 14.35 -31.72
N SER A 69 -53.97 15.41 -31.82
CA SER A 69 -53.49 16.72 -32.31
C SER A 69 -52.42 17.31 -31.39
N ILE A 70 -52.57 17.16 -30.07
CA ILE A 70 -51.57 17.60 -29.10
C ILE A 70 -50.33 16.72 -29.17
N GLU A 71 -50.46 15.41 -29.31
CA GLU A 71 -49.32 14.49 -29.45
C GLU A 71 -48.51 14.76 -30.72
N ILE A 72 -49.17 14.99 -31.86
CA ILE A 72 -48.55 15.44 -33.11
C ILE A 72 -47.76 16.74 -32.88
N ALA A 73 -48.38 17.74 -32.25
CA ALA A 73 -47.73 19.00 -31.98
C ALA A 73 -46.55 18.90 -31.00
N LEU A 74 -46.62 17.99 -30.03
CA LEU A 74 -45.49 17.69 -29.12
C LEU A 74 -44.35 16.97 -29.83
N VAL A 75 -44.63 16.07 -30.78
CA VAL A 75 -43.60 15.43 -31.63
C VAL A 75 -42.87 16.47 -32.46
N ASP A 76 -43.59 17.40 -33.09
CA ASP A 76 -42.99 18.49 -33.87
C ASP A 76 -42.18 19.44 -32.98
N LEU A 77 -42.69 19.74 -31.79
CA LEU A 77 -41.98 20.58 -30.83
C LEU A 77 -40.66 19.92 -30.39
N LEU A 78 -40.64 18.63 -30.07
CA LEU A 78 -39.41 17.89 -29.76
C LEU A 78 -38.46 17.81 -30.96
N SER A 79 -38.99 17.55 -32.16
CA SER A 79 -38.21 17.48 -33.39
C SER A 79 -37.56 18.84 -33.71
N SER A 80 -38.24 19.96 -33.43
CA SER A 80 -37.71 21.31 -33.63
C SER A 80 -36.46 21.61 -32.80
N ILE A 81 -36.31 20.93 -31.66
CA ILE A 81 -35.13 21.00 -30.79
C ILE A 81 -34.20 19.80 -30.94
N ASP A 82 -34.31 19.06 -32.04
CA ASP A 82 -33.43 17.92 -32.40
C ASP A 82 -33.50 16.74 -31.41
N ILE A 83 -34.67 16.55 -30.79
CA ILE A 83 -34.96 15.37 -29.97
C ILE A 83 -35.82 14.43 -30.78
N ALA A 84 -35.21 13.32 -31.21
CA ALA A 84 -35.87 12.25 -31.96
C ALA A 84 -35.82 10.92 -31.19
N PRO A 85 -36.79 10.01 -31.38
CA PRO A 85 -36.79 8.70 -30.75
C PRO A 85 -35.94 7.70 -31.52
N LYS A 86 -35.26 6.82 -30.79
CA LYS A 86 -34.72 5.57 -31.34
C LYS A 86 -35.81 4.50 -31.46
N GLN A 87 -36.73 4.47 -30.51
CA GLN A 87 -37.87 3.56 -30.48
C GLN A 87 -39.14 4.30 -30.06
N ILE A 88 -40.28 3.89 -30.59
CA ILE A 88 -41.61 4.44 -30.30
C ILE A 88 -42.60 3.32 -30.05
N PHE A 89 -43.55 3.58 -29.15
CA PHE A 89 -44.68 2.71 -28.90
C PHE A 89 -45.83 3.53 -28.29
N GLY A 90 -47.06 3.08 -28.50
CA GLY A 90 -48.26 3.83 -28.09
C GLY A 90 -49.21 2.95 -27.32
N HIS A 91 -49.97 3.54 -26.40
CA HIS A 91 -51.06 2.86 -25.72
C HIS A 91 -52.38 3.15 -26.44
N SER A 92 -53.06 2.10 -26.94
CA SER A 92 -54.37 2.25 -27.58
C SER A 92 -54.31 3.27 -28.74
N VAL A 93 -55.14 4.31 -28.70
CA VAL A 93 -55.18 5.42 -29.65
C VAL A 93 -53.86 6.18 -29.77
N GLY A 94 -52.95 6.11 -28.78
CA GLY A 94 -51.61 6.68 -28.90
C GLY A 94 -50.81 6.11 -30.09
N GLU A 95 -51.16 4.92 -30.60
CA GLU A 95 -50.54 4.36 -31.80
C GLU A 95 -50.83 5.17 -33.08
N PHE A 96 -51.87 6.01 -33.12
CA PHE A 96 -52.07 6.96 -34.22
C PHE A 96 -50.93 7.98 -34.28
N ALA A 97 -50.50 8.49 -33.11
CA ALA A 97 -49.35 9.38 -33.02
C ALA A 97 -48.03 8.64 -33.26
N CYS A 98 -47.94 7.34 -32.96
CA CYS A 98 -46.80 6.51 -33.40
C CYS A 98 -46.65 6.49 -34.92
N ALA A 99 -47.74 6.30 -35.66
CA ALA A 99 -47.67 6.31 -37.13
C ALA A 99 -47.17 7.66 -37.66
N TYR A 100 -47.54 8.77 -37.00
CA TYR A 100 -47.00 10.09 -37.29
C TYR A 100 -45.49 10.17 -37.00
N ALA A 101 -45.07 9.83 -35.79
CA ALA A 101 -43.67 9.90 -35.37
C ALA A 101 -42.74 8.93 -36.10
N ASP A 102 -43.26 7.81 -36.61
CA ASP A 102 -42.53 6.88 -37.46
C ASP A 102 -42.25 7.45 -38.85
N GLY A 103 -43.12 8.35 -39.33
CA GLY A 103 -43.19 8.84 -40.71
C GLY A 103 -44.14 8.02 -41.60
N CYS A 104 -44.86 7.06 -41.04
CA CYS A 104 -45.87 6.29 -41.77
C CYS A 104 -47.05 7.16 -42.17
N TYR A 105 -47.55 8.05 -41.32
CA TYR A 105 -48.59 9.01 -41.70
C TYR A 105 -48.12 10.44 -41.49
N ASN A 106 -48.59 11.36 -42.33
CA ASN A 106 -48.54 12.78 -42.03
C ASN A 106 -49.74 13.18 -41.13
N ALA A 107 -49.74 14.40 -40.58
CA ALA A 107 -50.78 14.84 -39.64
C ALA A 107 -52.20 14.71 -40.22
N LYS A 108 -52.40 15.03 -41.51
CA LYS A 108 -53.69 14.91 -42.19
C LYS A 108 -54.12 13.44 -42.31
N GLU A 109 -53.23 12.57 -42.77
CA GLU A 109 -53.49 11.12 -42.88
C GLU A 109 -53.86 10.52 -41.52
N THR A 110 -53.13 10.88 -40.46
CA THR A 110 -53.39 10.43 -39.09
C THR A 110 -54.77 10.88 -38.61
N LEU A 111 -55.08 12.18 -38.70
CA LEU A 111 -56.34 12.74 -38.18
C LEU A 111 -57.56 12.24 -38.98
N LEU A 112 -57.47 12.15 -40.31
CA LEU A 112 -58.55 11.59 -41.13
C LEU A 112 -58.84 10.14 -40.76
N THR A 113 -57.79 9.35 -40.55
CA THR A 113 -57.92 7.95 -40.11
C THR A 113 -58.64 7.87 -38.76
N VAL A 114 -58.26 8.70 -37.79
CA VAL A 114 -58.92 8.76 -36.47
C VAL A 114 -60.40 9.15 -36.62
N VAL A 115 -60.69 10.19 -37.40
CA VAL A 115 -62.07 10.68 -37.59
C VAL A 115 -62.97 9.60 -38.17
N GLU A 116 -62.55 8.98 -39.28
CA GLU A 116 -63.35 7.98 -39.97
C GLU A 116 -63.51 6.69 -39.16
N LEU A 117 -62.46 6.28 -38.43
CA LEU A 117 -62.52 5.10 -37.58
C LEU A 117 -63.46 5.29 -36.38
N ILE A 118 -63.36 6.43 -35.70
CA ILE A 118 -64.22 6.71 -34.55
C ILE A 118 -65.67 6.95 -35.01
N ARG A 119 -65.91 7.61 -36.14
CA ARG A 119 -67.25 7.73 -36.74
C ARG A 119 -67.88 6.37 -37.01
N ALA A 120 -67.13 5.45 -37.62
CA ALA A 120 -67.61 4.08 -37.82
C ALA A 120 -68.01 3.41 -36.49
N CYS A 121 -67.26 3.61 -35.41
CA CYS A 121 -67.64 3.10 -34.08
C CYS A 121 -68.94 3.74 -33.54
N VAL A 122 -69.13 5.04 -33.72
CA VAL A 122 -70.35 5.75 -33.28
C VAL A 122 -71.56 5.33 -34.11
N ASP A 123 -71.42 5.24 -35.43
CA ASP A 123 -72.52 4.96 -36.36
C ASP A 123 -72.96 3.48 -36.34
N SER A 124 -72.12 2.58 -35.83
CA SER A 124 -72.38 1.13 -35.78
C SER A 124 -73.29 0.69 -34.62
N ASN A 125 -73.87 1.62 -33.84
CA ASN A 125 -74.80 1.35 -32.74
C ASN A 125 -74.33 0.23 -31.78
N LEU A 126 -73.09 0.37 -31.29
CA LEU A 126 -72.43 -0.63 -30.45
C LEU A 126 -73.15 -0.85 -29.11
N PRO A 127 -73.09 -2.07 -28.53
CA PRO A 127 -73.63 -2.33 -27.20
C PRO A 127 -73.01 -1.41 -26.13
N PRO A 128 -73.78 -0.90 -25.14
CA PRO A 128 -73.26 -0.04 -24.10
C PRO A 128 -72.17 -0.72 -23.24
N GLY A 129 -70.92 -0.29 -23.41
CA GLY A 129 -69.75 -0.83 -22.75
C GLY A 129 -69.11 0.13 -21.74
N ALA A 130 -68.33 -0.41 -20.81
CA ALA A 130 -67.54 0.35 -19.85
C ALA A 130 -66.14 -0.27 -19.73
N MET A 131 -65.20 0.51 -19.19
CA MET A 131 -63.82 0.09 -18.96
C MET A 131 -63.35 0.52 -17.57
N ALA A 132 -62.47 -0.26 -16.94
CA ALA A 132 -61.85 0.08 -15.67
C ALA A 132 -60.37 -0.35 -15.61
N SER A 133 -59.52 0.49 -15.03
CA SER A 133 -58.16 0.11 -14.66
C SER A 133 -58.18 -0.55 -13.28
N VAL A 134 -57.57 -1.72 -13.18
CA VAL A 134 -57.55 -2.57 -11.98
C VAL A 134 -56.12 -3.00 -11.63
N GLY A 135 -55.82 -3.08 -10.33
CA GLY A 135 -54.52 -3.46 -9.79
C GLY A 135 -54.40 -4.97 -9.62
N LEU A 136 -54.40 -5.71 -10.73
CA LEU A 136 -54.33 -7.17 -10.78
C LEU A 136 -53.23 -7.61 -11.77
N HIS A 137 -52.70 -8.82 -11.59
CA HIS A 137 -51.70 -9.36 -12.51
C HIS A 137 -52.32 -9.79 -13.84
N TRP A 138 -51.63 -9.59 -14.96
CA TRP A 138 -52.14 -10.01 -16.26
C TRP A 138 -52.39 -11.52 -16.36
N ASP A 139 -51.67 -12.34 -15.59
CA ASP A 139 -51.88 -13.78 -15.51
C ASP A 139 -53.18 -14.16 -14.77
N ASP A 140 -53.76 -13.24 -13.98
CA ASP A 140 -55.08 -13.40 -13.35
C ASP A 140 -56.24 -13.20 -14.36
N LYS A 141 -55.94 -13.03 -15.66
CA LYS A 141 -56.93 -12.84 -16.73
C LYS A 141 -57.96 -13.96 -16.88
N GLU A 142 -57.68 -15.14 -16.34
CA GLU A 142 -58.55 -16.33 -16.42
C GLU A 142 -59.55 -16.44 -15.27
N MET A 143 -59.60 -15.44 -14.38
CA MET A 143 -60.62 -15.37 -13.34
C MET A 143 -62.04 -15.36 -13.95
N PRO A 144 -63.03 -16.02 -13.35
CA PRO A 144 -64.38 -16.15 -13.89
C PRO A 144 -65.19 -14.87 -13.70
N TRP A 145 -64.77 -13.78 -14.36
CA TRP A 145 -65.51 -12.52 -14.35
C TRP A 145 -66.71 -12.59 -15.27
N LYS A 146 -67.85 -12.11 -14.78
CA LYS A 146 -69.08 -12.06 -15.56
C LYS A 146 -68.98 -10.95 -16.62
N ASP A 147 -69.07 -11.31 -17.89
CA ASP A 147 -69.14 -10.40 -19.04
C ASP A 147 -68.07 -9.28 -19.02
N THR A 148 -66.86 -9.62 -18.57
CA THR A 148 -65.72 -8.69 -18.43
C THR A 148 -64.45 -9.40 -18.86
N ILE A 149 -63.63 -8.73 -19.67
CA ILE A 149 -62.36 -9.28 -20.17
C ILE A 149 -61.21 -8.27 -20.00
N PRO A 150 -59.96 -8.73 -19.80
CA PRO A 150 -58.79 -7.86 -19.86
C PRO A 150 -58.49 -7.42 -21.27
N VAL A 151 -58.20 -6.14 -21.42
CA VAL A 151 -58.02 -5.49 -22.72
C VAL A 151 -56.78 -4.62 -22.81
N CYS A 152 -56.16 -4.23 -21.70
CA CYS A 152 -54.84 -3.58 -21.72
C CYS A 152 -53.92 -4.14 -20.63
N HIS A 153 -52.76 -4.65 -21.01
CA HIS A 153 -51.70 -5.08 -20.10
C HIS A 153 -50.79 -3.88 -19.82
N ASN A 154 -51.07 -3.09 -18.78
CA ASN A 154 -50.39 -1.81 -18.54
C ASN A 154 -49.10 -1.97 -17.71
N ALA A 155 -49.12 -2.83 -16.70
CA ALA A 155 -47.98 -3.16 -15.84
C ALA A 155 -48.10 -4.62 -15.38
N ILE A 156 -47.07 -5.14 -14.71
CA ILE A 156 -47.11 -6.50 -14.14
C ILE A 156 -48.32 -6.69 -13.22
N ASP A 157 -48.69 -5.66 -12.46
CA ASP A 157 -49.76 -5.61 -11.46
C ASP A 157 -50.87 -4.61 -11.83
N ASN A 158 -50.96 -4.20 -13.10
CA ASN A 158 -52.01 -3.30 -13.57
C ASN A 158 -52.52 -3.71 -14.94
N MET A 159 -53.83 -3.87 -15.04
CA MET A 159 -54.50 -4.08 -16.31
C MET A 159 -55.75 -3.21 -16.45
N THR A 160 -56.23 -3.08 -17.67
CA THR A 160 -57.55 -2.50 -17.95
C THR A 160 -58.47 -3.61 -18.40
N VAL A 161 -59.68 -3.63 -17.83
CA VAL A 161 -60.75 -4.56 -18.17
C VAL A 161 -61.88 -3.81 -18.86
N ALA A 162 -62.58 -4.48 -19.77
CA ALA A 162 -63.73 -3.95 -20.48
C ALA A 162 -64.90 -4.95 -20.46
N GLY A 163 -66.12 -4.43 -20.44
CA GLY A 163 -67.33 -5.25 -20.34
C GLY A 163 -68.60 -4.40 -20.33
N SER A 164 -69.72 -4.99 -19.90
CA SER A 164 -70.96 -4.23 -19.71
C SER A 164 -70.82 -3.22 -18.56
N HIS A 165 -71.61 -2.14 -18.59
CA HIS A 165 -71.64 -1.14 -17.50
C HIS A 165 -71.93 -1.78 -16.13
N ALA A 166 -72.87 -2.73 -16.07
CA ALA A 166 -73.24 -3.41 -14.84
C ALA A 166 -72.08 -4.25 -14.29
N SER A 167 -71.44 -5.04 -15.17
CA SER A 167 -70.34 -5.93 -14.79
C SER A 167 -69.10 -5.16 -14.31
N ILE A 168 -68.74 -4.08 -15.02
CA ILE A 168 -67.59 -3.24 -14.63
C ILE A 168 -67.85 -2.56 -13.28
N LYS A 169 -69.05 -2.02 -13.06
CA LYS A 169 -69.41 -1.37 -11.80
C LYS A 169 -69.38 -2.36 -10.63
N GLU A 170 -69.89 -3.58 -10.83
CA GLU A 170 -69.83 -4.66 -9.84
C GLU A 170 -68.38 -5.06 -9.53
N LEU A 171 -67.57 -5.31 -10.55
CA LEU A 171 -66.16 -5.69 -10.39
C LEU A 171 -65.36 -4.60 -9.66
N VAL A 172 -65.54 -3.33 -10.03
CA VAL A 172 -64.88 -2.20 -9.35
C VAL A 172 -65.30 -2.11 -7.88
N GLY A 173 -66.58 -2.34 -7.57
CA GLY A 173 -67.07 -2.39 -6.19
C GLY A 173 -66.44 -3.51 -5.39
N ASN A 174 -66.40 -4.72 -5.94
CA ASN A 174 -65.83 -5.91 -5.30
C ASN A 174 -64.32 -5.74 -5.03
N LEU A 175 -63.56 -5.26 -6.03
CA LEU A 175 -62.12 -5.04 -5.88
C LEU A 175 -61.80 -3.94 -4.86
N LYS A 176 -62.54 -2.82 -4.88
CA LYS A 176 -62.40 -1.78 -3.85
C LYS A 176 -62.72 -2.32 -2.45
N GLY A 177 -63.76 -3.14 -2.32
CA GLY A 177 -64.11 -3.81 -1.05
C GLY A 177 -63.02 -4.74 -0.54
N ALA A 178 -62.27 -5.37 -1.45
CA ALA A 178 -61.09 -6.19 -1.14
C ALA A 178 -59.79 -5.39 -0.96
N GLY A 179 -59.84 -4.05 -1.00
CA GLY A 179 -58.65 -3.20 -0.87
C GLY A 179 -57.75 -3.15 -2.11
N ILE A 180 -58.21 -3.66 -3.24
CA ILE A 180 -57.48 -3.67 -4.52
C ILE A 180 -57.82 -2.40 -5.31
N PHE A 181 -56.82 -1.82 -5.97
CA PHE A 181 -57.02 -0.64 -6.83
C PHE A 181 -57.99 -0.97 -7.96
N ALA A 182 -59.08 -0.19 -8.09
CA ALA A 182 -59.98 -0.27 -9.22
C ALA A 182 -60.59 1.11 -9.51
N ARG A 183 -60.55 1.54 -10.77
CA ARG A 183 -61.05 2.84 -11.21
C ARG A 183 -61.65 2.77 -12.60
N GLU A 184 -62.91 3.17 -12.73
CA GLU A 184 -63.55 3.33 -14.03
C GLU A 184 -62.85 4.39 -14.89
N ILE A 185 -62.73 4.08 -16.18
CA ILE A 185 -62.15 4.96 -17.21
C ILE A 185 -63.31 5.59 -17.98
N LYS A 186 -63.19 6.88 -18.31
CA LYS A 186 -64.18 7.59 -19.12
C LYS A 186 -64.09 7.17 -20.58
N SER A 187 -64.65 6.00 -20.91
CA SER A 187 -64.68 5.46 -22.28
C SER A 187 -65.91 5.89 -23.08
N GLN A 188 -66.74 6.80 -22.55
CA GLN A 188 -67.94 7.35 -23.20
C GLN A 188 -68.93 6.28 -23.70
N GLY A 189 -69.07 5.18 -22.94
CA GLY A 189 -69.99 4.10 -23.28
C GLY A 189 -69.43 3.05 -24.22
N PHE A 190 -68.14 3.10 -24.56
CA PHE A 190 -67.47 2.09 -25.38
C PHE A 190 -66.61 1.15 -24.54
N ALA A 191 -66.54 -0.12 -24.98
CA ALA A 191 -65.65 -1.14 -24.44
C ALA A 191 -64.55 -1.45 -25.48
N ILE A 192 -63.65 -0.50 -25.67
CA ILE A 192 -62.59 -0.56 -26.69
C ILE A 192 -61.63 -1.73 -26.38
N HIS A 193 -61.01 -2.30 -27.41
CA HIS A 193 -60.10 -3.45 -27.33
C HIS A 193 -60.77 -4.77 -26.89
N SER A 194 -62.10 -4.85 -27.02
CA SER A 194 -62.90 -6.02 -26.70
C SER A 194 -63.70 -6.51 -27.91
N ASP A 195 -64.24 -7.73 -27.78
CA ASP A 195 -65.17 -8.30 -28.76
C ASP A 195 -66.43 -7.46 -28.97
N LEU A 196 -66.79 -6.57 -28.03
CA LEU A 196 -67.91 -5.64 -28.18
C LEU A 196 -67.68 -4.61 -29.30
N MET A 197 -66.45 -4.45 -29.80
CA MET A 197 -66.12 -3.59 -30.94
C MET A 197 -66.28 -4.29 -32.30
N LYS A 198 -66.35 -5.62 -32.34
CA LYS A 198 -66.45 -6.41 -33.60
C LYS A 198 -67.63 -6.00 -34.50
N PRO A 199 -68.82 -5.62 -33.99
CA PRO A 199 -69.91 -5.17 -34.87
C PRO A 199 -69.55 -3.94 -35.71
N ALA A 200 -68.61 -3.10 -35.26
CA ALA A 200 -68.13 -1.95 -36.02
C ALA A 200 -67.00 -2.30 -37.01
N GLU A 201 -66.45 -3.52 -37.00
CA GLU A 201 -65.28 -3.91 -37.81
C GLU A 201 -65.50 -3.70 -39.32
N ALA A 202 -66.64 -4.12 -39.84
CA ALA A 202 -66.97 -3.98 -41.26
C ALA A 202 -67.05 -2.51 -41.68
N GLN A 203 -67.74 -1.68 -40.88
CA GLN A 203 -67.89 -0.24 -41.16
C GLN A 203 -66.55 0.49 -41.00
N MET A 204 -65.76 0.15 -39.97
CA MET A 204 -64.42 0.68 -39.78
C MET A 204 -63.54 0.37 -41.00
N MET A 205 -63.59 -0.86 -41.50
CA MET A 205 -62.83 -1.27 -42.68
C MET A 205 -63.28 -0.51 -43.93
N GLU A 206 -64.58 -0.36 -44.16
CA GLU A 206 -65.12 0.39 -45.29
C GLU A 206 -64.68 1.86 -45.27
N ASN A 207 -64.87 2.56 -44.15
CA ASN A 207 -64.52 3.98 -44.02
C ASN A 207 -63.01 4.19 -44.22
N ILE A 208 -62.18 3.32 -43.63
CA ILE A 208 -60.72 3.38 -43.77
C ILE A 208 -60.26 3.12 -45.21
N LEU A 209 -60.85 2.14 -45.91
CA LEU A 209 -60.54 1.90 -47.32
C LEU A 209 -61.01 3.06 -48.21
N GLY A 210 -62.12 3.71 -47.86
CA GLY A 210 -62.66 4.89 -48.55
C GLY A 210 -61.72 6.11 -48.52
N LEU A 211 -60.82 6.21 -47.54
CA LEU A 211 -59.80 7.26 -47.50
C LEU A 211 -58.74 7.14 -48.60
N ASN A 212 -58.60 5.97 -49.24
CA ASN A 212 -57.63 5.71 -50.32
C ASN A 212 -56.19 6.14 -49.98
N LEU A 213 -55.76 5.93 -48.72
CA LEU A 213 -54.42 6.27 -48.29
C LEU A 213 -53.37 5.27 -48.82
N PRO A 214 -52.16 5.73 -49.18
CA PRO A 214 -51.12 4.86 -49.69
C PRO A 214 -50.63 3.90 -48.61
N THR A 215 -50.43 2.65 -49.01
CA THR A 215 -49.77 1.64 -48.20
C THR A 215 -48.28 1.97 -48.06
N LYS A 216 -47.76 1.91 -46.83
CA LYS A 216 -46.36 2.22 -46.50
C LYS A 216 -45.72 1.07 -45.72
N THR A 217 -44.46 1.22 -45.31
CA THR A 217 -43.78 0.21 -44.49
C THR A 217 -43.47 0.81 -43.12
N ARG A 218 -43.91 0.13 -42.06
CA ARG A 218 -43.60 0.49 -40.68
C ARG A 218 -42.10 0.32 -40.43
N SER A 219 -41.43 1.31 -39.86
CA SER A 219 -40.01 1.16 -39.56
C SER A 219 -39.79 0.28 -38.33
N SER A 220 -38.56 -0.23 -38.16
CA SER A 220 -38.17 -0.97 -36.96
C SER A 220 -38.10 -0.13 -35.69
N LYS A 221 -38.33 1.20 -35.79
CA LYS A 221 -38.46 2.10 -34.63
C LYS A 221 -39.81 1.94 -33.95
N TRP A 222 -40.85 1.48 -34.64
CA TRP A 222 -42.20 1.37 -34.06
C TRP A 222 -42.50 -0.05 -33.60
N ILE A 223 -42.49 -0.23 -32.27
CA ILE A 223 -42.91 -1.45 -31.61
C ILE A 223 -44.43 -1.39 -31.39
N SER A 224 -45.14 -2.29 -32.07
CA SER A 224 -46.61 -2.39 -31.97
C SER A 224 -47.03 -2.87 -30.59
N THR A 225 -48.07 -2.25 -30.03
CA THR A 225 -48.74 -2.75 -28.82
C THR A 225 -50.04 -3.50 -29.15
N SER A 226 -50.41 -3.61 -30.43
CA SER A 226 -51.65 -4.28 -30.87
C SER A 226 -51.43 -5.59 -31.61
N GLN A 227 -50.18 -5.98 -31.84
CA GLN A 227 -49.80 -7.22 -32.50
C GLN A 227 -48.55 -7.80 -31.82
N SER A 228 -48.51 -9.12 -31.64
CA SER A 228 -47.40 -9.80 -30.96
C SER A 228 -46.19 -10.10 -31.85
N SER A 229 -46.31 -9.93 -33.18
CA SER A 229 -45.23 -10.20 -34.14
C SER A 229 -44.47 -8.93 -34.48
N ASP A 230 -43.14 -9.00 -34.35
CA ASP A 230 -42.18 -7.96 -34.75
C ASP A 230 -41.87 -7.97 -36.27
N GLU A 231 -42.58 -8.78 -37.07
CA GLU A 231 -42.42 -8.76 -38.53
C GLU A 231 -42.79 -7.40 -39.11
N ILE A 232 -41.84 -6.80 -39.84
CA ILE A 232 -42.05 -5.58 -40.61
C ILE A 232 -43.07 -5.88 -41.70
N LYS A 233 -44.31 -5.48 -41.45
CA LYS A 233 -45.43 -5.65 -42.37
C LYS A 233 -45.75 -4.34 -43.07
N VAL A 234 -46.21 -4.52 -44.30
CA VAL A 234 -46.99 -3.57 -45.08
C VAL A 234 -48.01 -2.88 -44.15
N PHE A 235 -47.83 -1.58 -43.91
CA PHE A 235 -48.67 -0.73 -43.08
C PHE A 235 -49.77 -0.08 -43.92
N SER A 236 -51.01 -0.23 -43.48
CA SER A 236 -52.19 0.42 -44.04
C SER A 236 -53.16 0.76 -42.91
N GLY A 237 -54.19 1.57 -43.18
CA GLY A 237 -55.20 1.90 -42.18
C GLY A 237 -55.90 0.68 -41.54
N ARG A 238 -55.86 -0.49 -42.19
CA ARG A 238 -56.35 -1.77 -41.64
C ARG A 238 -55.71 -2.13 -40.30
N TYR A 239 -54.46 -1.70 -40.10
CA TYR A 239 -53.76 -1.84 -38.82
C TYR A 239 -54.55 -1.23 -37.66
N PHE A 240 -55.17 -0.06 -37.87
CA PHE A 240 -55.89 0.64 -36.81
C PHE A 240 -57.24 0.01 -36.47
N VAL A 241 -57.89 -0.66 -37.42
CA VAL A 241 -59.07 -1.48 -37.13
C VAL A 241 -58.69 -2.60 -36.16
N ASN A 242 -57.56 -3.27 -36.40
CA ASN A 242 -57.03 -4.28 -35.48
C ASN A 242 -56.63 -3.68 -34.13
N ASN A 243 -56.00 -2.50 -34.10
CA ASN A 243 -55.64 -1.80 -32.85
C ASN A 243 -56.86 -1.55 -31.95
N ILE A 244 -58.00 -1.15 -32.51
CA ILE A 244 -59.22 -0.87 -31.74
C ILE A 244 -59.90 -2.14 -31.21
N ILE A 245 -59.78 -3.27 -31.90
CA ILE A 245 -60.46 -4.53 -31.52
C ILE A 245 -59.57 -5.42 -30.65
N SER A 246 -58.25 -5.38 -30.86
CA SER A 246 -57.30 -6.24 -30.15
C SER A 246 -56.86 -5.67 -28.80
N PRO A 247 -56.46 -6.52 -27.84
CA PRO A 247 -55.86 -6.08 -26.59
C PRO A 247 -54.58 -5.27 -26.79
N VAL A 248 -54.33 -4.33 -25.87
CA VAL A 248 -53.11 -3.50 -25.83
C VAL A 248 -52.05 -4.16 -24.96
N LEU A 249 -50.97 -4.62 -25.56
CA LEU A 249 -49.83 -5.29 -24.93
C LEU A 249 -48.72 -4.28 -24.56
N PHE A 250 -49.01 -3.36 -23.64
CA PHE A 250 -48.10 -2.27 -23.29
C PHE A 250 -46.91 -2.71 -22.41
N HIS A 251 -47.17 -3.45 -21.33
CA HIS A 251 -46.13 -3.91 -20.39
C HIS A 251 -45.05 -4.78 -21.06
N PRO A 252 -45.37 -5.73 -21.97
CA PRO A 252 -44.35 -6.47 -22.71
C PRO A 252 -43.39 -5.58 -23.51
N VAL A 253 -43.87 -4.45 -24.04
CA VAL A 253 -43.00 -3.49 -24.75
C VAL A 253 -42.14 -2.70 -23.76
N VAL A 254 -42.69 -2.29 -22.62
CA VAL A 254 -41.93 -1.61 -21.55
C VAL A 254 -40.77 -2.48 -21.05
N GLN A 255 -40.95 -3.81 -20.97
CA GLN A 255 -39.89 -4.75 -20.58
C GLN A 255 -38.74 -4.85 -21.59
N ARG A 256 -38.93 -4.40 -22.84
CA ARG A 256 -37.87 -4.36 -23.86
C ARG A 256 -36.98 -3.12 -23.75
N ILE A 257 -37.35 -2.14 -22.91
CA ILE A 257 -36.61 -0.89 -22.78
C ILE A 257 -35.28 -1.16 -22.05
N PRO A 258 -34.12 -0.84 -22.66
CA PRO A 258 -32.83 -1.13 -22.07
C PRO A 258 -32.54 -0.21 -20.87
N SER A 259 -31.64 -0.66 -19.99
CA SER A 259 -31.12 0.18 -18.91
C SER A 259 -30.45 1.46 -19.48
N HIS A 260 -30.52 2.58 -18.73
CA HIS A 260 -29.99 3.90 -19.14
C HIS A 260 -30.74 4.56 -20.33
N ALA A 261 -31.95 4.11 -20.64
CA ALA A 261 -32.81 4.76 -21.62
C ALA A 261 -33.50 6.01 -21.04
N VAL A 262 -33.79 6.98 -21.91
CA VAL A 262 -34.62 8.14 -21.61
C VAL A 262 -35.98 7.93 -22.26
N VAL A 263 -37.02 7.71 -21.44
CA VAL A 263 -38.39 7.45 -21.88
C VAL A 263 -39.21 8.74 -21.76
N ILE A 264 -39.63 9.27 -22.90
CA ILE A 264 -40.39 10.52 -23.01
C ILE A 264 -41.86 10.20 -23.26
N GLU A 265 -42.71 10.53 -22.29
CA GLU A 265 -44.16 10.42 -22.45
C GLU A 265 -44.72 11.64 -23.18
N ILE A 266 -45.21 11.37 -24.39
CA ILE A 266 -45.82 12.34 -25.29
C ILE A 266 -47.32 12.21 -25.14
N ALA A 267 -47.90 13.14 -24.39
CA ALA A 267 -49.32 13.14 -24.09
C ALA A 267 -49.77 14.52 -23.62
N PRO A 268 -51.08 14.83 -23.64
CA PRO A 268 -51.62 16.01 -22.96
C PRO A 268 -51.44 15.97 -21.43
N GLN A 269 -51.30 14.77 -20.86
CA GLN A 269 -50.99 14.52 -19.45
C GLN A 269 -50.13 13.27 -19.33
N GLY A 270 -49.07 13.32 -18.51
CA GLY A 270 -48.26 12.16 -18.15
C GLY A 270 -48.99 11.13 -17.28
N LEU A 271 -49.84 10.31 -17.89
CA LEU A 271 -50.67 9.29 -17.25
C LEU A 271 -49.84 8.07 -16.82
N PHE A 272 -48.87 7.68 -17.63
CA PHE A 272 -48.07 6.47 -17.41
C PHE A 272 -46.84 6.71 -16.55
N GLN A 273 -46.53 7.95 -16.14
CA GLN A 273 -45.36 8.25 -15.30
C GLN A 273 -45.20 7.32 -14.09
N THR A 274 -46.29 7.03 -13.36
CA THR A 274 -46.24 6.13 -12.20
C THR A 274 -45.96 4.69 -12.61
N ILE A 275 -46.58 4.22 -13.70
CA ILE A 275 -46.42 2.85 -14.22
C ILE A 275 -45.02 2.65 -14.80
N LEU A 276 -44.53 3.59 -15.60
CA LEU A 276 -43.20 3.57 -16.21
C LEU A 276 -42.11 3.59 -15.14
N LYS A 277 -42.19 4.48 -14.14
CA LYS A 277 -41.20 4.52 -13.05
C LYS A 277 -41.11 3.23 -12.25
N ARG A 278 -42.20 2.49 -12.13
CA ARG A 278 -42.24 1.19 -11.43
C ARG A 278 -41.77 0.02 -12.30
N SER A 279 -41.94 0.13 -13.63
CA SER A 279 -41.71 -0.97 -14.57
C SER A 279 -40.35 -0.90 -15.27
N LEU A 280 -39.71 0.27 -15.29
CA LEU A 280 -38.40 0.50 -15.91
C LEU A 280 -37.26 0.17 -14.94
N HIS A 281 -36.08 -0.12 -15.49
CA HIS A 281 -34.85 -0.26 -14.71
C HIS A 281 -34.51 1.05 -13.97
N GLU A 282 -33.90 0.98 -12.78
CA GLU A 282 -33.61 2.12 -11.90
C GLU A 282 -32.75 3.23 -12.53
N THR A 283 -31.98 2.88 -13.55
CA THR A 283 -31.10 3.80 -14.30
C THR A 283 -31.79 4.47 -15.48
N CYS A 284 -33.02 4.08 -15.81
CA CYS A 284 -33.82 4.74 -16.83
C CYS A 284 -34.44 6.02 -16.28
N VAL A 285 -34.59 7.03 -17.14
CA VAL A 285 -35.23 8.29 -16.78
C VAL A 285 -36.56 8.40 -17.53
N SER A 286 -37.68 8.52 -16.80
CA SER A 286 -39.01 8.77 -17.37
C SER A 286 -39.39 10.26 -17.24
N ILE A 287 -39.77 10.89 -18.35
CA ILE A 287 -40.03 12.32 -18.46
C ILE A 287 -41.38 12.54 -19.13
N SER A 288 -42.31 13.21 -18.47
CA SER A 288 -43.53 13.77 -19.10
C SER A 288 -43.24 15.14 -19.72
N LEU A 289 -43.91 15.48 -20.81
CA LEU A 289 -43.83 16.82 -21.43
C LEU A 289 -44.85 17.82 -20.89
N THR A 290 -45.90 17.33 -20.22
CA THR A 290 -47.06 18.11 -19.75
C THR A 290 -47.54 17.63 -18.37
N ASP A 291 -48.21 18.53 -17.64
CA ASP A 291 -48.86 18.23 -16.35
C ASP A 291 -50.05 19.17 -16.15
N ARG A 292 -51.26 18.61 -16.05
CA ARG A 292 -52.55 19.29 -15.87
C ARG A 292 -52.60 20.19 -14.63
N ASN A 293 -51.75 19.94 -13.64
CA ASN A 293 -51.72 20.73 -12.41
C ASN A 293 -50.77 21.94 -12.51
N GLN A 294 -50.12 22.14 -13.65
CA GLN A 294 -49.11 23.18 -13.87
C GLN A 294 -49.29 23.84 -15.25
N LYS A 295 -48.75 25.05 -15.40
CA LYS A 295 -48.70 25.70 -16.73
C LYS A 295 -47.81 24.88 -17.67
N SER A 296 -48.33 24.53 -18.84
CA SER A 296 -47.69 23.53 -19.70
C SER A 296 -46.39 24.04 -20.33
N ALA A 297 -46.29 25.32 -20.71
CA ALA A 297 -45.05 25.86 -21.31
C ALA A 297 -43.85 25.88 -20.34
N PRO A 298 -43.96 26.42 -19.10
CA PRO A 298 -42.89 26.31 -18.12
C PRO A 298 -42.58 24.86 -17.71
N PHE A 299 -43.58 23.97 -17.72
CA PHE A 299 -43.38 22.55 -17.44
C PHE A 299 -42.57 21.88 -18.55
N PHE A 300 -42.92 22.14 -19.82
CA PHE A 300 -42.17 21.65 -20.98
C PHE A 300 -40.71 22.10 -20.94
N LEU A 301 -40.42 23.38 -20.66
CA LEU A 301 -39.03 23.86 -20.53
C LEU A 301 -38.28 23.16 -19.38
N ARG A 302 -38.96 22.84 -18.27
CA ARG A 302 -38.38 22.01 -17.21
C ARG A 302 -38.10 20.60 -17.69
N SER A 303 -38.96 20.01 -18.52
CA SER A 303 -38.74 18.72 -19.15
C SER A 303 -37.57 18.75 -20.13
N VAL A 304 -37.40 19.82 -20.92
CA VAL A 304 -36.21 20.03 -21.77
C VAL A 304 -34.94 20.12 -20.92
N GLY A 305 -34.99 20.81 -19.78
CA GLY A 305 -33.88 20.81 -18.81
C GLY A 305 -33.54 19.42 -18.28
N LYS A 306 -34.55 18.59 -17.98
CA LYS A 306 -34.34 17.19 -17.59
C LYS A 306 -33.72 16.37 -18.73
N LEU A 307 -34.17 16.55 -19.96
CA LEU A 307 -33.59 15.90 -21.14
C LEU A 307 -32.10 16.24 -21.26
N PHE A 308 -31.72 17.51 -21.05
CA PHE A 308 -30.32 17.95 -21.05
C PHE A 308 -29.50 17.31 -19.92
N VAL A 309 -30.02 17.29 -18.68
CA VAL A 309 -29.36 16.65 -17.54
C VAL A 309 -29.22 15.14 -17.73
N SER A 310 -30.16 14.51 -18.45
CA SER A 310 -30.06 13.11 -18.89
C SER A 310 -29.09 12.89 -20.05
N GLY A 311 -28.30 13.90 -20.45
CA GLY A 311 -27.25 13.76 -21.46
C GLY A 311 -27.71 13.90 -22.92
N LEU A 312 -28.96 14.29 -23.16
CA LEU A 312 -29.41 14.70 -24.50
C LEU A 312 -28.97 16.15 -24.78
N GLN A 313 -28.97 16.54 -26.06
CA GLN A 313 -28.49 17.86 -26.49
C GLN A 313 -29.58 18.64 -27.22
N PRO A 314 -30.69 19.02 -26.53
CA PRO A 314 -31.77 19.78 -27.16
C PRO A 314 -31.26 21.12 -27.70
N LYS A 315 -31.61 21.47 -28.94
CA LYS A 315 -31.31 22.76 -29.57
C LYS A 315 -32.24 23.85 -29.06
N ILE A 316 -32.04 24.25 -27.81
CA ILE A 316 -32.91 25.21 -27.09
C ILE A 316 -33.03 26.56 -27.81
N ASN A 317 -32.00 26.96 -28.57
CA ASN A 317 -32.03 28.18 -29.38
C ASN A 317 -33.15 28.21 -30.44
N LYS A 318 -33.66 27.04 -30.86
CA LYS A 318 -34.80 26.93 -31.80
C LYS A 318 -36.15 27.27 -31.16
N LEU A 319 -36.24 27.34 -29.83
CA LEU A 319 -37.46 27.74 -29.12
C LEU A 319 -37.61 29.27 -29.02
N TYR A 320 -36.61 30.03 -29.43
CA TYR A 320 -36.58 31.49 -29.35
C TYR A 320 -36.35 32.09 -30.75
N PRO A 321 -36.74 33.36 -30.96
CA PRO A 321 -36.43 34.06 -32.20
C PRO A 321 -34.94 34.03 -32.53
N GLU A 322 -34.63 33.95 -33.82
CA GLU A 322 -33.24 33.86 -34.29
C GLU A 322 -32.41 35.07 -33.82
N LEU A 323 -31.33 34.80 -33.10
CA LEU A 323 -30.41 35.82 -32.62
C LEU A 323 -29.57 36.33 -33.80
N LYS A 324 -29.60 37.64 -34.03
CA LYS A 324 -28.70 38.29 -35.00
C LYS A 324 -27.33 38.49 -34.38
N PHE A 325 -26.33 37.80 -34.93
CA PHE A 325 -24.93 38.03 -34.61
C PHE A 325 -24.35 39.15 -35.50
N PRO A 326 -23.40 39.97 -34.99
CA PRO A 326 -22.79 39.93 -33.66
C PRO A 326 -23.67 40.56 -32.56
N ILE A 327 -23.51 40.10 -31.32
CA ILE A 327 -24.25 40.61 -30.15
C ILE A 327 -23.67 41.98 -29.71
N ARG A 328 -24.48 42.83 -29.06
CA ARG A 328 -24.06 44.14 -28.51
C ARG A 328 -22.91 44.00 -27.50
N SER A 329 -21.99 44.98 -27.46
CA SER A 329 -20.75 44.91 -26.64
C SER A 329 -20.93 44.95 -25.11
N ALA A 330 -22.16 45.06 -24.60
CA ALA A 330 -22.47 45.10 -23.17
C ALA A 330 -22.77 43.71 -22.56
N THR A 331 -22.57 42.63 -23.32
CA THR A 331 -22.78 41.25 -22.83
C THR A 331 -21.61 40.81 -21.93
N LEU A 332 -21.92 40.25 -20.77
CA LEU A 332 -20.93 39.71 -19.83
C LEU A 332 -20.06 38.63 -20.51
N PRO A 333 -18.74 38.62 -20.28
CA PRO A 333 -17.86 37.60 -20.84
C PRO A 333 -18.15 36.22 -20.21
N LEU A 334 -18.30 35.19 -21.03
CA LEU A 334 -18.53 33.82 -20.55
C LEU A 334 -17.36 33.28 -19.72
N SER A 335 -16.15 33.79 -19.93
CA SER A 335 -14.95 33.34 -19.21
C SER A 335 -15.04 33.52 -17.70
N SER A 336 -15.81 34.48 -17.19
CA SER A 336 -15.92 34.73 -15.74
C SER A 336 -16.87 33.79 -15.00
N ILE A 337 -17.71 33.04 -15.72
CA ILE A 337 -18.70 32.12 -15.13
C ILE A 337 -18.34 30.65 -15.31
N ILE A 338 -17.43 30.32 -16.21
CA ILE A 338 -16.94 28.95 -16.40
C ILE A 338 -15.95 28.64 -15.28
N GLN A 339 -16.33 27.68 -14.43
CA GLN A 339 -15.47 27.17 -13.36
C GLN A 339 -15.01 25.77 -13.71
N TRP A 340 -13.73 25.50 -13.42
CA TRP A 340 -13.14 24.19 -13.54
C TRP A 340 -12.92 23.61 -12.15
N ASN A 341 -12.87 22.29 -12.05
CA ASN A 341 -12.42 21.64 -10.82
C ASN A 341 -10.90 21.80 -10.68
N HIS A 342 -10.46 22.82 -9.94
CA HIS A 342 -9.05 23.07 -9.62
C HIS A 342 -8.59 22.38 -8.32
N ASN A 343 -9.29 21.33 -7.86
CA ASN A 343 -8.87 20.60 -6.66
C ASN A 343 -7.52 19.89 -6.86
N ASP A 344 -7.25 19.43 -8.08
CA ASP A 344 -5.95 18.87 -8.42
C ASP A 344 -4.93 20.00 -8.58
N THR A 345 -3.89 19.96 -7.76
CA THR A 345 -2.77 20.90 -7.84
C THR A 345 -1.67 20.31 -8.71
N TRP A 346 -1.17 21.11 -9.62
CA TRP A 346 -0.08 20.75 -10.52
C TRP A 346 1.20 21.38 -10.00
N LYS A 347 2.35 20.72 -10.19
CA LYS A 347 3.66 21.29 -9.84
C LYS A 347 3.87 22.57 -10.65
N VAL A 348 3.81 23.72 -9.98
CA VAL A 348 4.27 25.00 -10.51
C VAL A 348 5.77 25.06 -10.26
N ALA A 349 6.57 25.37 -11.29
CA ALA A 349 7.99 25.57 -11.11
C ALA A 349 8.20 26.73 -10.12
N GLU A 350 8.82 26.46 -8.97
CA GLU A 350 9.20 27.51 -8.02
C GLU A 350 10.43 28.26 -8.57
N ASP A 351 10.45 29.59 -8.41
CA ASP A 351 11.61 30.44 -8.72
C ASP A 351 12.76 30.10 -7.76
N GLY A 352 13.46 29.03 -8.10
CA GLY A 352 14.55 28.45 -7.36
C GLY A 352 15.34 27.56 -8.30
N PHE A 353 16.05 28.17 -9.25
CA PHE A 353 17.20 27.52 -9.91
C PHE A 353 18.27 27.24 -8.85
N SER A 354 18.04 26.24 -7.98
CA SER A 354 19.12 25.56 -7.29
C SER A 354 19.64 24.51 -8.25
N GLY A 355 20.79 24.78 -8.86
CA GLY A 355 21.53 23.83 -9.69
C GLY A 355 22.10 22.66 -8.89
N ALA A 356 21.30 22.03 -8.04
CA ALA A 356 21.70 20.84 -7.31
C ALA A 356 21.29 19.60 -8.11
N THR A 357 22.15 19.20 -9.06
CA THR A 357 22.12 17.89 -9.76
C THR A 357 22.16 16.67 -8.82
N ASN A 358 22.19 16.89 -7.51
CA ASN A 358 22.43 15.89 -6.48
C ASN A 358 21.19 15.64 -5.61
N LEU A 359 20.08 16.38 -5.79
CA LEU A 359 18.84 16.16 -5.04
C LEU A 359 17.93 15.17 -5.78
N VAL A 360 17.57 14.07 -5.12
CA VAL A 360 16.66 13.03 -5.62
C VAL A 360 15.42 12.98 -4.73
N GLU A 361 14.25 13.16 -5.33
CA GLU A 361 12.95 13.06 -4.65
C GLU A 361 12.36 11.66 -4.82
N ILE A 362 12.08 10.98 -3.71
CA ILE A 362 11.34 9.72 -3.67
C ILE A 362 9.88 10.03 -3.34
N ASN A 363 9.01 9.83 -4.32
CA ASN A 363 7.58 10.10 -4.25
C ASN A 363 6.76 8.86 -4.64
N LEU A 364 6.20 8.19 -3.63
CA LEU A 364 5.42 6.96 -3.78
C LEU A 364 4.04 7.17 -4.44
N THR A 365 3.59 8.40 -4.65
CA THR A 365 2.35 8.69 -5.40
C THR A 365 2.54 8.53 -6.91
N THR A 366 3.79 8.57 -7.40
CA THR A 366 4.09 8.43 -8.82
C THR A 366 4.08 6.97 -9.26
N LEU A 367 3.51 6.67 -10.44
CA LEU A 367 3.45 5.31 -10.98
C LEU A 367 4.82 4.62 -11.03
N ALA A 368 5.87 5.37 -11.39
CA ALA A 368 7.22 4.85 -11.52
C ALA A 368 7.87 4.44 -10.19
N GLN A 369 7.50 5.05 -9.07
CA GLN A 369 8.12 4.82 -7.76
C GLN A 369 7.16 4.19 -6.74
N ARG A 370 5.87 4.05 -7.06
CA ARG A 370 4.86 3.44 -6.19
C ARG A 370 5.24 2.03 -5.73
N PHE A 371 6.01 1.29 -6.52
CA PHE A 371 6.42 -0.07 -6.17
C PHE A 371 7.22 -0.14 -4.86
N TYR A 372 7.97 0.92 -4.47
CA TYR A 372 8.67 0.99 -3.18
C TYR A 372 7.74 0.84 -1.97
N SER A 373 6.43 1.12 -2.09
CA SER A 373 5.47 0.87 -1.01
C SER A 373 5.34 -0.61 -0.63
N GLY A 374 5.82 -1.51 -1.49
CA GLY A 374 5.83 -2.95 -1.27
C GLY A 374 6.96 -3.46 -0.37
N TYR A 375 7.96 -2.64 -0.06
CA TYR A 375 9.06 -2.99 0.85
C TYR A 375 8.74 -2.50 2.27
N LYS A 376 8.11 -3.35 3.08
CA LYS A 376 7.70 -3.02 4.44
C LYS A 376 8.37 -3.91 5.47
N ILE A 377 8.74 -3.31 6.60
CA ILE A 377 9.22 -4.01 7.79
C ILE A 377 8.52 -3.41 8.99
N ASN A 378 7.85 -4.25 9.81
CA ASN A 378 7.07 -3.84 10.98
C ASN A 378 6.09 -2.69 10.66
N ASP A 379 5.21 -2.87 9.67
CA ASP A 379 4.25 -1.86 9.17
C ASP A 379 4.84 -0.55 8.59
N GLN A 380 6.16 -0.36 8.59
CA GLN A 380 6.82 0.84 8.06
C GLN A 380 7.43 0.58 6.69
N ILE A 381 7.28 1.54 5.77
CA ILE A 381 7.87 1.43 4.42
C ILE A 381 9.33 1.87 4.50
N LEU A 382 10.22 0.99 4.08
CA LEU A 382 11.66 1.23 4.01
C LEU A 382 12.09 1.50 2.58
N PHE A 383 13.00 2.46 2.40
CA PHE A 383 13.72 2.57 1.13
C PHE A 383 14.81 1.48 1.07
N PRO A 384 14.75 0.55 0.12
CA PRO A 384 15.60 -0.64 0.13
C PRO A 384 17.05 -0.32 -0.21
N ALA A 385 17.98 -1.17 0.25
CA ALA A 385 19.41 -1.06 -0.03
C ALA A 385 19.71 -1.03 -1.54
N SER A 386 19.04 -1.89 -2.30
CA SER A 386 19.07 -1.91 -3.78
C SER A 386 18.65 -0.57 -4.40
N GLY A 387 17.69 0.13 -3.78
CA GLY A 387 17.25 1.46 -4.20
C GLY A 387 18.36 2.51 -4.10
N PHE A 388 19.17 2.47 -3.04
CA PHE A 388 20.32 3.36 -2.90
C PHE A 388 21.39 3.11 -3.95
N LEU A 389 21.69 1.84 -4.26
CA LEU A 389 22.68 1.50 -5.30
C LEU A 389 22.27 2.05 -6.66
N VAL A 390 21.00 1.83 -7.06
CA VAL A 390 20.48 2.34 -8.34
C VAL A 390 20.41 3.87 -8.35
N LEU A 391 20.10 4.51 -7.22
CA LEU A 391 20.12 5.97 -7.09
C LEU A 391 21.52 6.53 -7.33
N VAL A 392 22.54 5.99 -6.65
CA VAL A 392 23.93 6.43 -6.80
C VAL A 392 24.42 6.18 -8.22
N TRP A 393 24.10 5.02 -8.80
CA TRP A 393 24.42 4.71 -10.20
C TRP A 393 23.84 5.74 -11.15
N ARG A 394 22.56 6.09 -11.01
CA ARG A 394 21.89 7.09 -11.85
C ARG A 394 22.54 8.46 -11.75
N VAL A 395 22.84 8.91 -10.53
CA VAL A 395 23.49 10.21 -10.30
C VAL A 395 24.90 10.23 -10.90
N LEU A 396 25.63 9.12 -10.84
CA LEU A 396 26.95 9.01 -11.49
C LEU A 396 26.82 9.04 -13.02
N ALA A 397 25.88 8.28 -13.59
CA ALA A 397 25.64 8.23 -15.03
C ALA A 397 25.24 9.61 -15.58
N GLU A 398 24.35 10.33 -14.90
CA GLU A 398 23.96 11.70 -15.25
C GLU A 398 25.15 12.69 -15.19
N LYS A 399 26.02 12.55 -14.18
CA LYS A 399 27.23 13.39 -14.05
C LYS A 399 28.27 13.15 -15.13
N VAL A 400 28.44 11.90 -15.56
CA VAL A 400 29.42 11.51 -16.58
C VAL A 400 28.83 11.64 -18.00
N GLY A 401 27.51 11.71 -18.13
CA GLY A 401 26.82 11.75 -19.42
C GLY A 401 26.70 10.38 -20.08
N THR A 402 26.61 9.31 -19.29
CA THR A 402 26.47 7.92 -19.76
C THR A 402 25.07 7.36 -19.45
N SER A 403 24.73 6.20 -20.02
CA SER A 403 23.49 5.48 -19.70
C SER A 403 23.69 4.50 -18.52
N LEU A 404 22.57 4.02 -17.96
CA LEU A 404 22.54 2.94 -16.96
C LEU A 404 22.93 1.56 -17.54
N ASP A 405 23.54 1.50 -18.72
CA ASP A 405 23.95 0.24 -19.34
C ASP A 405 25.44 -0.04 -19.13
N TYR A 406 26.19 0.97 -18.69
CA TYR A 406 27.63 0.84 -18.51
C TYR A 406 27.96 0.06 -17.23
N PRO A 407 28.86 -0.95 -17.28
CA PRO A 407 29.24 -1.73 -16.12
C PRO A 407 29.75 -0.87 -14.96
N ILE A 408 29.27 -1.17 -13.76
CA ILE A 408 29.54 -0.38 -12.55
C ILE A 408 29.94 -1.28 -11.38
N THR A 409 30.93 -0.82 -10.63
CA THR A 409 31.41 -1.47 -9.41
C THR A 409 31.26 -0.54 -8.21
N PHE A 410 30.66 -1.05 -7.16
CA PHE A 410 30.59 -0.44 -5.84
C PHE A 410 31.50 -1.18 -4.87
N GLU A 411 32.16 -0.45 -3.98
CA GLU A 411 33.03 -1.02 -2.95
C GLU A 411 32.83 -0.34 -1.60
N ASN A 412 32.99 -1.13 -0.54
CA ASN A 412 32.91 -0.68 0.85
C ASN A 412 31.62 0.12 1.14
N ILE A 413 30.48 -0.42 0.69
CA ILE A 413 29.17 0.21 0.92
C ILE A 413 28.81 0.02 2.39
N VAL A 414 28.52 1.11 3.09
CA VAL A 414 28.11 1.11 4.50
C VAL A 414 26.78 1.84 4.63
N PHE A 415 25.80 1.16 5.20
CA PHE A 415 24.49 1.70 5.54
C PHE A 415 24.54 2.16 7.00
N ASN A 416 24.62 3.48 7.20
CA ASN A 416 24.73 4.07 8.53
C ASN A 416 23.39 4.10 9.27
N ARG A 417 22.28 4.18 8.52
CA ARG A 417 20.92 4.17 9.05
C ARG A 417 19.91 3.67 8.03
N VAL A 418 18.75 3.29 8.55
CA VAL A 418 17.57 2.95 7.76
C VAL A 418 16.86 4.24 7.33
N CYS A 419 16.36 4.27 6.09
CA CYS A 419 15.55 5.37 5.57
C CYS A 419 14.09 4.95 5.47
N PHE A 420 13.23 5.64 6.22
CA PHE A 420 11.78 5.45 6.17
C PHE A 420 11.16 6.37 5.13
N THR A 421 10.18 5.86 4.41
CA THR A 421 9.41 6.64 3.43
C THR A 421 7.91 6.45 3.67
N SER A 422 7.08 7.29 3.03
CA SER A 422 5.64 7.22 3.18
C SER A 422 4.91 7.58 1.88
N THR A 423 3.65 7.20 1.78
CA THR A 423 2.78 7.61 0.67
C THR A 423 2.26 9.03 0.81
N GLN A 424 2.45 9.66 1.98
CA GLN A 424 1.95 10.99 2.31
C GLN A 424 2.99 12.08 2.04
N ASN A 425 4.28 11.77 2.22
CA ASN A 425 5.37 12.74 2.13
C ASN A 425 6.42 12.33 1.10
N ILE A 426 7.04 13.33 0.48
CA ILE A 426 8.18 13.13 -0.42
C ILE A 426 9.45 12.99 0.42
N THR A 427 10.16 11.88 0.28
CA THR A 427 11.48 11.70 0.91
C THR A 427 12.55 12.35 0.02
N LYS A 428 13.32 13.29 0.57
CA LYS A 428 14.38 14.01 -0.15
C LYS A 428 15.75 13.46 0.19
N LEU A 429 16.47 12.95 -0.80
CA LEU A 429 17.81 12.39 -0.66
C LEU A 429 18.82 13.24 -1.43
N VAL A 430 19.95 13.58 -0.80
CA VAL A 430 21.05 14.30 -1.45
C VAL A 430 22.20 13.33 -1.67
N CYS A 431 22.52 13.04 -2.94
CA CYS A 431 23.61 12.16 -3.34
C CYS A 431 24.81 12.96 -3.85
N ASN A 432 25.86 13.00 -3.05
CA ASN A 432 27.13 13.60 -3.42
C ASN A 432 28.10 12.51 -3.88
N ILE A 433 28.77 12.74 -5.01
CA ILE A 433 29.81 11.85 -5.53
C ILE A 433 31.04 12.71 -5.83
N HIS A 434 32.17 12.35 -5.25
CA HIS A 434 33.46 13.00 -5.41
C HIS A 434 34.22 12.44 -6.61
N ALA A 435 35.20 13.19 -7.12
CA ALA A 435 36.07 12.74 -8.22
C ALA A 435 36.85 11.45 -7.92
N SER A 436 37.05 11.11 -6.64
CA SER A 436 37.67 9.86 -6.21
C SER A 436 36.75 8.63 -6.33
N GLY A 437 35.50 8.82 -6.74
CA GLY A 437 34.46 7.77 -6.71
C GLY A 437 33.79 7.60 -5.34
N TYR A 438 34.24 8.31 -4.29
CA TYR A 438 33.56 8.28 -2.99
C TYR A 438 32.19 8.92 -3.09
N PHE A 439 31.15 8.22 -2.64
CA PHE A 439 29.79 8.74 -2.59
C PHE A 439 29.24 8.78 -1.16
N GLU A 440 28.36 9.74 -0.93
CA GLU A 440 27.58 9.88 0.28
C GLU A 440 26.14 10.27 -0.08
N VAL A 441 25.17 9.50 0.43
CA VAL A 441 23.74 9.80 0.34
C VAL A 441 23.26 10.29 1.70
N ARG A 442 22.64 11.47 1.74
CA ARG A 442 22.12 12.11 2.95
C ARG A 442 20.60 12.30 2.90
N GLU A 443 19.96 12.16 4.05
CA GLU A 443 18.56 12.49 4.30
C GLU A 443 18.53 13.53 5.43
N ASN A 444 17.97 14.72 5.19
CA ASN A 444 17.92 15.81 6.18
C ASN A 444 19.29 16.09 6.85
N ASP A 445 20.34 16.19 6.03
CA ASP A 445 21.76 16.35 6.41
C ASP A 445 22.41 15.20 7.18
N LYS A 446 21.68 14.12 7.48
CA LYS A 446 22.25 12.91 8.09
C LYS A 446 22.71 11.93 7.03
N SER A 447 23.92 11.37 7.20
CA SER A 447 24.48 10.34 6.33
C SER A 447 23.67 9.04 6.43
N VAL A 448 23.24 8.52 5.29
CA VAL A 448 22.44 7.28 5.20
C VAL A 448 23.27 6.14 4.63
N VAL A 449 23.89 6.36 3.47
CA VAL A 449 24.73 5.37 2.81
C VAL A 449 26.00 6.02 2.32
N THR A 450 27.13 5.35 2.52
CA THR A 450 28.43 5.78 1.99
C THR A 450 29.13 4.62 1.29
N GLY A 451 30.04 4.92 0.37
CA GLY A 451 30.85 3.90 -0.28
C GLY A 451 31.72 4.51 -1.38
N SER A 452 32.31 3.66 -2.21
CA SER A 452 33.00 4.07 -3.43
C SER A 452 32.33 3.45 -4.64
N VAL A 453 32.29 4.18 -5.75
CA VAL A 453 31.66 3.76 -7.00
C VAL A 453 32.52 4.18 -8.19
N ARG A 454 32.63 3.30 -9.18
CA ARG A 454 33.36 3.56 -10.43
C ARG A 454 32.78 2.76 -11.60
N PHE A 455 32.86 3.32 -12.79
CA PHE A 455 32.67 2.57 -14.03
C PHE A 455 33.96 1.81 -14.33
N GLU A 456 33.88 0.49 -14.41
CA GLU A 456 35.01 -0.41 -14.64
C GLU A 456 34.50 -1.70 -15.28
N GLU A 457 35.34 -2.40 -16.04
CA GLU A 457 34.99 -3.72 -16.57
C GLU A 457 34.62 -4.68 -15.43
N PRO A 458 33.56 -5.49 -15.62
CA PRO A 458 33.06 -6.34 -14.55
C PRO A 458 34.01 -7.52 -14.32
N GLU A 459 34.46 -7.67 -13.08
CA GLU A 459 35.23 -8.83 -12.64
C GLU A 459 34.38 -9.66 -11.66
N MET A 460 33.68 -10.67 -12.20
CA MET A 460 32.75 -11.54 -11.48
C MET A 460 33.25 -12.98 -11.43
N PHE A 461 32.90 -13.72 -10.37
CA PHE A 461 33.13 -15.15 -10.28
C PHE A 461 32.11 -15.91 -11.14
N ASP A 462 32.57 -16.97 -11.78
CA ASP A 462 31.69 -17.98 -12.36
C ASP A 462 31.25 -18.91 -11.22
N ILE A 463 29.98 -18.85 -10.84
CA ILE A 463 29.43 -19.61 -9.71
C ILE A 463 28.37 -20.54 -10.25
N GLU A 464 28.62 -21.84 -10.11
CA GLU A 464 27.63 -22.89 -10.37
C GLU A 464 26.87 -23.24 -9.10
N ALA A 465 25.62 -23.69 -9.24
CA ALA A 465 24.86 -24.22 -8.10
C ALA A 465 25.57 -25.44 -7.50
N PRO A 466 25.89 -25.45 -6.19
CA PRO A 466 26.31 -26.68 -5.54
C PRO A 466 25.18 -27.70 -5.60
N PHE A 467 25.46 -28.90 -6.10
CA PHE A 467 24.49 -30.00 -6.13
C PHE A 467 24.43 -30.70 -4.76
N SER A 468 23.23 -30.76 -4.17
CA SER A 468 22.95 -31.51 -2.95
C SER A 468 21.79 -32.49 -3.17
N GLU A 469 22.02 -33.77 -2.88
CA GLU A 469 20.97 -34.81 -2.92
C GLU A 469 19.87 -34.59 -1.86
N TYR A 470 20.17 -33.86 -0.78
CA TYR A 470 19.27 -33.58 0.32
C TYR A 470 18.93 -32.09 0.37
N SER A 471 18.08 -31.66 -0.57
CA SER A 471 17.68 -30.28 -0.69
C SER A 471 16.18 -30.10 -0.46
N LYS A 472 15.82 -29.08 0.33
CA LYS A 472 14.43 -28.67 0.55
C LYS A 472 14.14 -27.41 -0.25
N ARG A 473 13.07 -27.51 -1.04
CA ARG A 473 12.52 -26.44 -1.87
C ARG A 473 11.39 -25.75 -1.13
N PHE A 474 11.37 -24.42 -1.19
CA PHE A 474 10.31 -23.58 -0.65
C PHE A 474 9.66 -22.81 -1.80
N THR A 475 8.34 -22.90 -1.86
CA THR A 475 7.54 -22.12 -2.81
C THR A 475 7.52 -20.63 -2.42
N GLN A 476 7.17 -19.76 -3.36
CA GLN A 476 7.00 -18.32 -3.12
C GLN A 476 6.17 -18.04 -1.86
N VAL A 477 5.05 -18.75 -1.68
CA VAL A 477 4.15 -18.55 -0.53
C VAL A 477 4.87 -18.85 0.78
N GLU A 478 5.56 -20.00 0.87
CA GLU A 478 6.28 -20.42 2.08
C GLU A 478 7.46 -19.48 2.39
N VAL A 479 8.16 -19.00 1.37
CA VAL A 479 9.26 -18.04 1.50
C VAL A 479 8.76 -16.76 2.18
N TYR A 480 7.69 -16.15 1.66
CA TYR A 480 7.17 -14.90 2.21
C TYR A 480 6.40 -15.06 3.52
N GLU A 481 5.86 -16.24 3.82
CA GLU A 481 5.35 -16.54 5.16
C GLU A 481 6.46 -16.57 6.20
N ARG A 482 7.64 -17.08 5.84
CA ARG A 482 8.81 -17.08 6.72
C ARG A 482 9.33 -15.67 6.96
N PHE A 483 9.43 -14.86 5.90
CA PHE A 483 9.73 -13.43 6.01
C PHE A 483 8.71 -12.70 6.91
N LYS A 484 7.42 -13.00 6.78
CA LYS A 484 6.37 -12.42 7.64
C LYS A 484 6.55 -12.73 9.12
N LYS A 485 6.99 -13.95 9.46
CA LYS A 485 7.30 -14.33 10.85
C LYS A 485 8.47 -13.53 11.44
N ALA A 486 9.41 -13.09 10.59
CA ALA A 486 10.54 -12.26 11.01
C ALA A 486 10.22 -10.75 11.04
N GLY A 487 9.04 -10.33 10.57
CA GLY A 487 8.58 -8.94 10.58
C GLY A 487 8.57 -8.22 9.22
N TYR A 488 8.83 -8.93 8.12
CA TYR A 488 8.77 -8.35 6.77
C TYR A 488 7.38 -8.50 6.15
N GLU A 489 6.94 -7.49 5.44
CA GLU A 489 5.65 -7.45 4.74
C GLU A 489 5.84 -7.10 3.27
N PHE A 490 6.64 -7.91 2.58
CA PHE A 490 6.85 -7.77 1.15
C PHE A 490 5.54 -7.92 0.38
N SER A 491 5.28 -7.00 -0.55
CA SER A 491 4.09 -7.02 -1.40
C SER A 491 4.39 -6.53 -2.81
N GLY A 492 3.49 -6.89 -3.75
CA GLY A 492 3.64 -6.58 -5.16
C GLY A 492 4.98 -7.09 -5.69
N SER A 493 5.72 -6.21 -6.36
CA SER A 493 6.97 -6.54 -7.04
C SER A 493 8.15 -6.89 -6.13
N PHE A 494 8.06 -6.67 -4.81
CA PHE A 494 9.09 -7.11 -3.86
C PHE A 494 8.92 -8.56 -3.43
N LYS A 495 7.87 -9.26 -3.89
CA LYS A 495 7.79 -10.72 -3.81
C LYS A 495 8.56 -11.40 -4.95
N SER A 496 9.83 -11.02 -5.14
CA SER A 496 10.64 -11.35 -6.33
C SER A 496 11.22 -12.77 -6.35
N LEU A 497 11.43 -13.42 -5.20
CA LEU A 497 11.82 -14.83 -5.11
C LEU A 497 10.62 -15.76 -5.37
N LEU A 498 10.64 -16.49 -6.48
CA LEU A 498 9.61 -17.47 -6.87
C LEU A 498 9.79 -18.81 -6.15
N GLU A 499 11.04 -19.22 -5.98
CA GLU A 499 11.42 -20.48 -5.36
C GLU A 499 12.76 -20.29 -4.65
N VAL A 500 12.94 -20.90 -3.48
CA VAL A 500 14.23 -20.95 -2.78
C VAL A 500 14.56 -22.38 -2.43
N GLU A 501 15.79 -22.78 -2.72
CA GLU A 501 16.31 -24.11 -2.49
C GLU A 501 17.47 -24.06 -1.50
N VAL A 502 17.25 -24.56 -0.28
CA VAL A 502 18.20 -24.39 0.83
C VAL A 502 19.42 -25.31 0.69
N GLY A 503 19.26 -26.52 0.15
CA GLY A 503 20.38 -27.48 0.01
C GLY A 503 21.38 -27.04 -1.06
N ASN A 504 20.87 -26.50 -2.17
CA ASN A 504 21.67 -26.01 -3.29
C ASN A 504 22.03 -24.51 -3.16
N HIS A 505 21.63 -23.85 -2.07
CA HIS A 505 21.85 -22.43 -1.82
C HIS A 505 21.47 -21.55 -3.03
N SER A 506 20.34 -21.86 -3.65
CA SER A 506 19.89 -21.20 -4.88
C SER A 506 18.46 -20.69 -4.75
N ALA A 507 18.09 -19.80 -5.67
CA ALA A 507 16.72 -19.32 -5.80
C ALA A 507 16.39 -19.01 -7.25
N ILE A 508 15.09 -18.94 -7.55
CA ILE A 508 14.60 -18.46 -8.84
C ILE A 508 13.92 -17.11 -8.61
N THR A 509 14.27 -16.13 -9.41
CA THR A 509 13.62 -14.81 -9.45
C THR A 509 13.09 -14.50 -10.84
N ILE A 510 12.41 -13.36 -11.00
CA ILE A 510 11.86 -12.93 -12.27
C ILE A 510 12.37 -11.54 -12.64
N TRP A 511 12.83 -11.39 -13.89
CA TRP A 511 13.19 -10.11 -14.46
C TRP A 511 11.98 -9.48 -15.15
N GLU A 512 11.63 -8.26 -14.73
CA GLU A 512 10.50 -7.47 -15.26
C GLU A 512 10.94 -6.04 -15.66
N GLY A 513 12.20 -5.86 -16.08
CA GLY A 513 12.70 -4.54 -16.48
C GLY A 513 12.98 -3.56 -15.33
N ASN A 514 13.16 -4.04 -14.08
CA ASN A 514 13.44 -3.19 -12.93
C ASN A 514 14.62 -3.72 -12.11
N CYS A 515 15.77 -3.02 -12.25
CA CYS A 515 17.03 -3.37 -11.58
C CYS A 515 16.93 -3.37 -10.06
N VAL A 516 16.11 -2.50 -9.45
CA VAL A 516 15.97 -2.45 -7.99
C VAL A 516 15.43 -3.79 -7.49
N LYS A 517 14.44 -4.36 -8.17
CA LYS A 517 13.82 -5.65 -7.79
C LYS A 517 14.81 -6.81 -7.89
N LEU A 518 15.60 -6.83 -8.97
CA LEU A 518 16.58 -7.87 -9.21
C LEU A 518 17.71 -7.79 -8.19
N LEU A 519 18.27 -6.61 -7.95
CA LEU A 519 19.28 -6.42 -6.90
C LEU A 519 18.74 -6.80 -5.51
N ASP A 520 17.47 -6.47 -5.25
CA ASP A 520 16.82 -6.82 -3.98
C ASP A 520 16.62 -8.33 -3.82
N SER A 521 16.34 -9.08 -4.89
CA SER A 521 16.15 -10.54 -4.78
C SER A 521 17.43 -11.25 -4.35
N LEU A 522 18.61 -10.80 -4.80
CA LEU A 522 19.90 -11.29 -4.32
C LEU A 522 20.09 -11.02 -2.82
N ILE A 523 19.74 -9.80 -2.38
CA ILE A 523 19.78 -9.43 -0.95
C ILE A 523 18.78 -10.27 -0.15
N GLN A 524 17.57 -10.51 -0.68
CA GLN A 524 16.55 -11.33 -0.03
C GLN A 524 17.01 -12.78 0.12
N LEU A 525 17.73 -13.36 -0.85
CA LEU A 525 18.30 -14.71 -0.71
C LEU A 525 19.31 -14.77 0.43
N GLU A 526 20.18 -13.76 0.56
CA GLU A 526 21.11 -13.68 1.68
C GLU A 526 20.37 -13.55 3.01
N ILE A 527 19.34 -12.69 3.08
CA ILE A 527 18.52 -12.53 4.28
C ILE A 527 17.79 -13.82 4.62
N PHE A 528 17.19 -14.50 3.64
CA PHE A 528 16.46 -15.75 3.84
C PHE A 528 17.37 -16.86 4.41
N SER A 529 18.60 -16.94 3.90
CA SER A 529 19.60 -17.93 4.31
C SER A 529 20.08 -17.72 5.76
N ASN A 530 20.01 -16.48 6.26
CA ASN A 530 20.40 -16.12 7.64
C ASN A 530 19.19 -15.74 8.51
N LEU A 531 17.96 -16.00 8.05
CA LEU A 531 16.76 -15.48 8.67
C LEU A 531 16.54 -16.08 10.07
N SER A 532 16.41 -15.20 11.06
CA SER A 532 16.08 -15.53 12.45
C SER A 532 14.68 -15.01 12.83
N ASN A 533 14.37 -14.91 14.12
CA ASN A 533 13.08 -14.38 14.61
C ASN A 533 12.93 -12.85 14.49
N HIS A 534 13.91 -12.17 13.90
CA HIS A 534 13.95 -10.70 13.78
C HIS A 534 14.31 -10.28 12.36
N ALA A 535 13.80 -9.12 11.95
CA ALA A 535 14.12 -8.53 10.66
C ALA A 535 15.58 -8.05 10.61
N LEU A 536 16.29 -8.52 9.59
CA LEU A 536 17.65 -8.16 9.22
C LEU A 536 17.67 -7.15 8.06
N VAL A 537 18.63 -6.24 8.05
CA VAL A 537 18.87 -5.30 6.95
C VAL A 537 20.36 -5.25 6.62
N PRO A 538 20.75 -4.97 5.37
CA PRO A 538 22.16 -4.79 5.03
C PRO A 538 22.77 -3.63 5.83
N ALA A 539 23.87 -3.92 6.52
CA ALA A 539 24.69 -2.92 7.20
C ALA A 539 25.93 -2.57 6.38
N ARG A 540 26.50 -3.57 5.69
CA ARG A 540 27.66 -3.39 4.84
C ARG A 540 27.63 -4.35 3.66
N ILE A 541 28.15 -3.91 2.52
CA ILE A 541 28.40 -4.75 1.36
C ILE A 541 29.81 -4.44 0.86
N ASP A 542 30.67 -5.45 0.79
CA ASP A 542 32.09 -5.26 0.45
C ASP A 542 32.28 -4.87 -1.02
N LYS A 543 31.61 -5.57 -1.94
CA LYS A 543 31.64 -5.28 -3.37
C LYS A 543 30.29 -5.60 -4.02
N VAL A 544 29.86 -4.75 -4.95
CA VAL A 544 28.74 -5.05 -5.86
C VAL A 544 29.20 -4.75 -7.28
N THR A 545 29.11 -5.73 -8.17
CA THR A 545 29.42 -5.58 -9.58
C THR A 545 28.12 -5.74 -10.38
N ILE A 546 27.84 -4.82 -11.30
CA ILE A 546 26.63 -4.84 -12.12
C ILE A 546 27.03 -4.61 -13.59
N ASP A 547 26.66 -5.56 -14.44
CA ASP A 547 26.77 -5.53 -15.89
C ASP A 547 25.47 -6.01 -16.51
N LEU A 548 24.67 -5.06 -17.02
CA LEU A 548 23.39 -5.37 -17.65
C LEU A 548 23.51 -5.81 -19.10
N GLU A 549 24.69 -5.69 -19.73
CA GLU A 549 24.90 -6.15 -21.10
C GLU A 549 24.78 -7.68 -21.18
N CYS A 550 25.38 -8.39 -20.21
CA CYS A 550 25.20 -9.83 -20.05
C CYS A 550 23.73 -10.24 -19.88
N LEU A 551 22.93 -9.43 -19.18
CA LEU A 551 21.52 -9.69 -18.95
C LEU A 551 20.69 -9.53 -20.25
N ARG A 552 20.95 -8.49 -21.05
CA ARG A 552 20.24 -8.23 -22.31
C ARG A 552 20.37 -9.38 -23.31
N ASN A 553 21.52 -10.06 -23.32
CA ASN A 553 21.75 -11.19 -24.22
C ASN A 553 20.91 -12.44 -23.88
N GLN A 554 20.28 -12.50 -22.71
CA GLN A 554 19.51 -13.65 -22.22
C GLN A 554 18.00 -13.35 -22.05
N VAL A 555 17.55 -12.12 -22.31
CA VAL A 555 16.19 -11.67 -22.03
C VAL A 555 15.60 -10.98 -23.26
N ASP A 556 14.41 -11.42 -23.70
CA ASP A 556 13.63 -10.74 -24.73
C ASP A 556 12.92 -9.50 -24.17
N GLU A 557 13.04 -8.36 -24.86
CA GLU A 557 12.43 -7.09 -24.42
C GLU A 557 10.92 -7.22 -24.16
N GLY A 558 10.49 -6.88 -22.94
CA GLY A 558 9.09 -6.84 -22.54
C GLY A 558 8.51 -8.17 -22.03
N THR A 559 9.29 -9.26 -22.03
CA THR A 559 8.84 -10.57 -21.55
C THR A 559 9.39 -10.85 -20.15
N PRO A 560 8.56 -11.23 -19.16
CA PRO A 560 9.08 -11.66 -17.86
C PRO A 560 9.92 -12.94 -18.00
N THR A 561 11.17 -12.91 -17.52
CA THR A 561 12.11 -14.03 -17.67
C THR A 561 12.55 -14.54 -16.30
N GLU A 562 12.46 -15.85 -16.09
CA GLU A 562 12.97 -16.49 -14.87
C GLU A 562 14.51 -16.50 -14.86
N MET A 563 15.09 -16.20 -13.71
CA MET A 563 16.53 -16.09 -13.54
C MET A 563 16.99 -16.83 -12.30
N PRO A 564 18.03 -17.68 -12.40
CA PRO A 564 18.61 -18.32 -11.24
C PRO A 564 19.51 -17.35 -10.46
N ILE A 565 19.45 -17.46 -9.14
CA ILE A 565 20.36 -16.81 -8.20
C ILE A 565 21.12 -17.90 -7.46
N TYR A 566 22.43 -17.75 -7.34
CA TYR A 566 23.31 -18.68 -6.64
C TYR A 566 23.99 -18.00 -5.46
N ARG A 567 24.13 -18.72 -4.36
CA ARG A 567 24.86 -18.27 -3.17
C ARG A 567 25.97 -19.26 -2.82
N ASP A 568 27.20 -18.79 -2.86
CA ASP A 568 28.35 -19.52 -2.32
C ASP A 568 28.72 -18.96 -0.93
N LYS A 569 28.50 -19.78 0.10
CA LYS A 569 28.78 -19.43 1.50
C LYS A 569 30.28 -19.26 1.77
N ASN A 570 31.14 -20.02 1.10
CA ASN A 570 32.59 -20.02 1.32
C ASN A 570 33.22 -18.79 0.70
N LEU A 571 32.80 -18.44 -0.53
CA LEU A 571 33.23 -17.22 -1.21
C LEU A 571 32.50 -15.97 -0.69
N LYS A 572 31.41 -16.15 0.07
CA LYS A 572 30.50 -15.08 0.54
C LYS A 572 29.96 -14.26 -0.62
N VAL A 573 29.58 -14.95 -1.69
CA VAL A 573 29.08 -14.34 -2.92
C VAL A 573 27.64 -14.78 -3.17
N VAL A 574 26.81 -13.81 -3.56
CA VAL A 574 25.49 -14.06 -4.14
C VAL A 574 25.51 -13.48 -5.55
N SER A 575 25.18 -14.29 -6.54
CA SER A 575 25.26 -13.90 -7.95
C SER A 575 24.02 -14.30 -8.73
N CYS A 576 23.79 -13.55 -9.80
CA CYS A 576 22.81 -13.78 -10.85
C CYS A 576 23.47 -13.33 -12.16
N THR A 577 22.92 -13.67 -13.34
CA THR A 577 23.51 -13.24 -14.62
C THR A 577 23.76 -11.73 -14.62
N GLY A 578 25.03 -11.32 -14.78
CA GLY A 578 25.44 -9.91 -14.84
C GLY A 578 25.50 -9.18 -13.50
N ILE A 579 25.18 -9.82 -12.36
CA ILE A 579 25.12 -9.16 -11.06
C ILE A 579 25.78 -10.02 -9.99
N GLU A 580 26.67 -9.40 -9.21
CA GLU A 580 27.38 -10.08 -8.15
C GLU A 580 27.46 -9.22 -6.88
N PHE A 581 27.07 -9.78 -5.75
CA PHE A 581 27.26 -9.21 -4.42
C PHE A 581 28.30 -10.02 -3.65
N ARG A 582 29.33 -9.37 -3.12
CA ARG A 582 30.34 -9.97 -2.24
C ARG A 582 30.26 -9.37 -0.84
N GLY A 583 30.33 -10.23 0.17
CA GLY A 583 30.42 -9.80 1.57
C GLY A 583 29.22 -8.98 2.02
N VAL A 584 28.01 -9.52 1.85
CA VAL A 584 26.78 -8.89 2.36
C VAL A 584 26.68 -9.17 3.86
N HIS A 585 26.87 -8.13 4.65
CA HIS A 585 26.78 -8.18 6.10
C HIS A 585 25.42 -7.66 6.56
N LEU A 586 24.68 -8.52 7.25
CA LEU A 586 23.33 -8.23 7.72
C LEU A 586 23.35 -7.89 9.21
N LEU A 587 22.52 -6.93 9.61
CA LEU A 587 22.26 -6.62 11.01
C LEU A 587 20.76 -6.51 11.31
N PRO A 588 20.36 -6.79 12.57
CA PRO A 588 18.98 -6.61 13.01
C PRO A 588 18.55 -5.14 12.92
N ILE A 589 17.34 -4.88 12.41
CA ILE A 589 16.84 -3.51 12.19
C ILE A 589 16.86 -2.64 13.45
N LYS A 590 16.70 -3.25 14.64
CA LYS A 590 16.73 -2.56 15.95
C LYS A 590 18.07 -1.89 16.26
N CYS A 591 19.16 -2.30 15.60
CA CYS A 591 20.47 -1.69 15.75
C CYS A 591 20.52 -0.25 15.21
N PHE A 592 19.60 0.12 14.32
CA PHE A 592 19.61 1.42 13.62
C PHE A 592 18.85 2.56 14.33
N GLY A 593 18.45 2.38 15.59
CA GLY A 593 18.10 3.48 16.53
C GLY A 593 16.81 4.30 16.28
N ASP A 594 16.32 4.39 15.05
CA ASP A 594 15.27 5.36 14.64
C ASP A 594 13.89 4.73 14.37
N VAL A 595 13.65 3.46 14.73
CA VAL A 595 12.31 2.87 14.62
C VAL A 595 11.43 3.48 15.71
N GLN A 596 10.60 4.46 15.36
CA GLN A 596 9.45 4.84 16.20
C GLN A 596 8.47 3.67 16.18
N ASP A 597 8.52 2.83 17.22
CA ASP A 597 7.46 1.86 17.47
C ASP A 597 6.24 2.64 18.00
N ASN A 598 5.12 2.58 17.27
CA ASN A 598 3.88 3.32 17.52
C ASN A 598 3.25 2.93 18.87
N GLY A 599 3.74 3.50 19.97
CA GLY A 599 3.09 3.44 21.27
C GLY A 599 3.09 2.06 21.95
N LYS A 600 3.66 1.03 21.33
CA LYS A 600 4.15 -0.13 22.06
C LYS A 600 5.61 0.12 22.33
N ASN A 601 5.92 0.56 23.55
CA ASN A 601 7.19 0.21 24.15
C ASN A 601 7.32 -1.33 24.03
N CYS A 602 7.98 -1.82 22.97
CA CYS A 602 8.64 -3.12 23.00
C CYS A 602 9.93 -3.04 23.83
N MET A 603 10.02 -2.09 24.76
CA MET A 603 10.37 -2.49 26.11
C MET A 603 9.20 -3.27 26.67
N THR A 604 9.09 -4.56 26.30
CA THR A 604 8.48 -5.50 27.23
C THR A 604 9.14 -5.24 28.57
N ASN A 605 8.35 -4.75 29.53
CA ASN A 605 8.66 -4.83 30.94
C ASN A 605 9.11 -6.28 31.18
N PHE A 606 10.41 -6.54 31.18
CA PHE A 606 10.91 -7.84 31.57
C PHE A 606 10.83 -7.87 33.08
N THR A 607 9.91 -8.71 33.55
CA THR A 607 9.94 -9.20 34.92
C THR A 607 11.29 -9.86 35.15
N THR A 608 11.82 -9.71 36.36
CA THR A 608 13.04 -10.34 36.90
C THR A 608 13.08 -11.89 36.83
N GLN A 609 12.20 -12.54 36.07
CA GLN A 609 12.04 -14.00 35.95
C GLN A 609 12.93 -14.67 34.89
N SER A 610 13.30 -14.02 33.77
CA SER A 610 14.11 -14.69 32.72
C SER A 610 15.58 -14.87 33.13
N LEU A 611 16.15 -13.86 33.77
CA LEU A 611 17.53 -13.87 34.22
C LEU A 611 17.76 -14.84 35.38
N SER A 612 16.84 -14.86 36.33
CA SER A 612 16.87 -15.82 37.44
C SER A 612 16.75 -17.26 36.92
N SER A 613 15.95 -17.51 35.89
CA SER A 613 15.81 -18.83 35.26
C SER A 613 17.12 -19.30 34.60
N PHE A 614 17.81 -18.42 33.86
CA PHE A 614 19.12 -18.72 33.27
C PHE A 614 20.17 -19.01 34.35
N LEU A 615 20.28 -18.13 35.35
CA LEU A 615 21.23 -18.28 36.47
C LEU A 615 20.96 -19.54 37.31
N VAL A 616 19.69 -19.92 37.51
CA VAL A 616 19.32 -21.16 38.20
C VAL A 616 19.69 -22.40 37.37
N GLY A 617 19.46 -22.37 36.05
CA GLY A 617 19.89 -23.45 35.14
C GLY A 617 21.41 -23.61 35.07
N PHE A 618 22.12 -22.49 35.10
CA PHE A 618 23.57 -22.42 35.16
C PHE A 618 24.13 -23.05 36.45
N ASN A 619 23.56 -22.69 37.60
CA ASN A 619 23.99 -23.21 38.90
C ASN A 619 23.77 -24.72 39.01
N LYS A 620 22.65 -25.26 38.47
CA LYS A 620 22.40 -26.71 38.41
C LYS A 620 23.47 -27.47 37.62
N GLN A 621 23.97 -26.91 36.53
CA GLN A 621 24.98 -27.56 35.69
C GLN A 621 26.39 -27.50 36.29
N LEU A 622 26.73 -26.42 37.01
CA LEU A 622 27.98 -26.37 37.79
C LEU A 622 27.93 -27.29 39.02
N ALA A 623 26.78 -27.38 39.69
CA ALA A 623 26.56 -28.32 40.79
C ALA A 623 26.70 -29.78 40.33
N ALA A 624 26.24 -30.12 39.11
CA ALA A 624 26.47 -31.43 38.49
C ALA A 624 27.96 -31.74 38.23
N ARG A 625 28.85 -30.74 38.31
CA ARG A 625 30.32 -30.86 38.25
C ARG A 625 30.99 -30.73 39.62
N ASN A 626 30.23 -30.87 40.72
CA ASN A 626 30.68 -30.75 42.12
C ASN A 626 31.21 -29.36 42.53
N ILE A 627 30.75 -28.29 41.87
CA ILE A 627 31.03 -26.90 42.26
C ILE A 627 29.86 -26.39 43.11
N ILE A 628 30.10 -26.01 44.37
CA ILE A 628 29.08 -25.63 45.35
C ILE A 628 29.39 -24.22 45.93
N LYS A 629 28.37 -23.43 46.29
CA LYS A 629 28.46 -22.02 46.79
C LYS A 629 29.04 -21.04 45.76
N CYS A 630 28.30 -20.79 44.68
CA CYS A 630 28.78 -20.03 43.54
C CYS A 630 28.50 -18.52 43.66
N HIS A 631 29.51 -17.69 43.41
CA HIS A 631 29.33 -16.25 43.15
C HIS A 631 29.65 -15.97 41.69
N PHE A 632 28.81 -15.17 41.04
CA PHE A 632 28.95 -14.83 39.63
C PHE A 632 29.31 -13.38 39.47
N ALA A 633 30.22 -13.08 38.55
CA ALA A 633 30.35 -11.73 38.04
C ALA A 633 29.93 -11.71 36.57
N VAL A 634 28.96 -10.85 36.26
CA VAL A 634 28.38 -10.76 34.91
C VAL A 634 28.65 -9.35 34.39
N ASP A 635 29.13 -9.28 33.15
CA ASP A 635 29.26 -8.02 32.44
C ASP A 635 27.85 -7.44 32.18
N PRO A 636 27.55 -6.18 32.52
CA PRO A 636 26.27 -5.53 32.21
C PRO A 636 25.81 -5.71 30.76
N ASP A 637 26.75 -5.77 29.83
CA ASP A 637 26.47 -5.90 28.41
C ASP A 637 25.97 -7.32 28.05
N ILE A 638 26.32 -8.35 28.83
CA ILE A 638 25.81 -9.73 28.70
C ILE A 638 24.34 -9.82 29.17
N LEU A 639 23.94 -9.00 30.16
CA LEU A 639 22.57 -8.92 30.67
C LEU A 639 21.59 -8.32 29.62
N GLU A 640 22.08 -7.40 28.78
CA GLU A 640 21.31 -6.80 27.68
C GLU A 640 21.10 -7.80 26.51
N LEU A 641 22.05 -8.73 26.34
CA LEU A 641 22.08 -9.76 25.28
C LEU A 641 21.28 -11.02 25.60
N ALA A 642 21.22 -11.45 26.86
CA ALA A 642 20.37 -12.57 27.27
C ALA A 642 18.88 -12.31 26.95
N ASN A 643 18.50 -11.05 26.78
CA ASN A 643 17.15 -10.63 26.37
C ASN A 643 17.00 -10.37 24.86
N ASN A 644 18.11 -10.23 24.10
CA ASN A 644 18.14 -9.95 22.67
C ASN A 644 18.99 -11.00 21.95
N PHE A 645 18.43 -12.20 21.76
CA PHE A 645 19.09 -13.36 21.14
C PHE A 645 19.59 -13.09 19.72
N ILE A 646 20.83 -12.62 19.57
CA ILE A 646 21.53 -12.51 18.28
C ILE A 646 23.01 -12.71 18.55
N LEU A 647 23.44 -13.97 18.66
CA LEU A 647 24.87 -14.27 18.69
C LEU A 647 25.38 -14.73 17.32
N THR A 648 24.53 -15.20 16.39
CA THR A 648 24.96 -15.92 15.18
C THR A 648 25.72 -15.12 14.10
N ASP A 649 25.67 -13.79 14.07
CA ASP A 649 26.10 -13.01 12.88
C ASP A 649 27.35 -12.14 13.07
N LEU A 650 28.19 -12.43 14.07
CA LEU A 650 29.39 -11.62 14.36
C LEU A 650 30.69 -12.11 13.68
N GLY A 651 30.60 -13.04 12.74
CA GLY A 651 31.78 -13.54 12.01
C GLY A 651 32.81 -14.25 12.90
N ILE A 652 32.37 -14.74 14.06
CA ILE A 652 33.12 -15.65 14.95
C ILE A 652 32.66 -17.06 14.58
N ASP A 653 33.58 -17.98 14.31
CA ASP A 653 33.30 -19.34 13.82
C ASP A 653 32.41 -20.21 14.74
N ASP A 654 32.13 -19.76 15.97
CA ASP A 654 31.11 -20.39 16.81
C ASP A 654 30.43 -19.38 17.76
N PRO A 655 29.36 -18.73 17.30
CA PRO A 655 28.57 -17.78 18.08
C PRO A 655 27.71 -18.45 19.16
N SER A 656 27.72 -19.77 19.24
CA SER A 656 26.98 -20.48 20.26
C SER A 656 27.60 -20.33 21.64
N LYS A 657 28.70 -19.60 21.89
CA LYS A 657 29.41 -19.69 23.17
C LYS A 657 29.34 -18.41 24.02
N ILE A 658 28.66 -18.45 25.18
CA ILE A 658 28.67 -17.38 26.19
C ILE A 658 29.68 -17.73 27.29
N GLY A 659 30.61 -16.83 27.58
CA GLY A 659 31.58 -16.96 28.68
C GLY A 659 31.10 -16.27 29.96
N ALA A 660 31.14 -16.97 31.09
CA ALA A 660 30.78 -16.45 32.41
C ALA A 660 31.90 -16.75 33.43
N GLU A 661 32.17 -15.79 34.32
CA GLU A 661 33.14 -15.96 35.41
C GLU A 661 32.44 -16.31 36.73
N PHE A 662 33.06 -17.19 37.49
CA PHE A 662 32.50 -17.70 38.75
C PHE A 662 33.58 -17.90 39.82
N SER A 663 33.14 -17.99 41.06
CA SER A 663 33.92 -18.55 42.17
C SER A 663 33.06 -19.49 42.99
N GLY A 664 33.66 -20.53 43.58
CA GLY A 664 32.94 -21.51 44.38
C GLY A 664 33.87 -22.49 45.09
N VAL A 665 33.34 -23.61 45.52
CA VAL A 665 34.08 -24.65 46.24
C VAL A 665 33.97 -25.98 45.50
N ILE A 666 35.12 -26.60 45.19
CA ILE A 666 35.22 -27.95 44.64
C ILE A 666 35.91 -28.82 45.69
N SER A 667 35.25 -29.87 46.17
CA SER A 667 35.83 -30.83 47.13
C SER A 667 36.51 -30.19 48.36
N GLY A 668 35.93 -29.10 48.89
CA GLY A 668 36.45 -28.36 50.05
C GLY A 668 37.49 -27.28 49.72
N GLN A 669 37.96 -27.17 48.48
CA GLN A 669 38.91 -26.15 48.03
C GLN A 669 38.19 -24.98 47.35
N LYS A 670 38.52 -23.74 47.74
CA LYS A 670 38.03 -22.53 47.08
C LYS A 670 38.64 -22.40 45.67
N VAL A 671 37.81 -22.23 44.65
CA VAL A 671 38.22 -22.07 43.25
C VAL A 671 37.51 -20.89 42.58
N MET A 672 38.18 -20.27 41.61
CA MET A 672 37.60 -19.28 40.70
C MET A 672 37.81 -19.72 39.27
N GLY A 673 36.94 -19.37 38.34
CA GLY A 673 37.00 -19.92 37.00
C GLY A 673 36.22 -19.17 35.94
N LEU A 674 36.41 -19.63 34.71
CA LEU A 674 35.65 -19.25 33.52
C LEU A 674 34.91 -20.48 33.02
N ALA A 675 33.66 -20.29 32.64
CA ALA A 675 32.82 -21.34 32.07
C ALA A 675 32.20 -20.85 30.76
N THR A 676 32.17 -21.71 29.75
CA THR A 676 31.55 -21.43 28.44
C THR A 676 30.29 -22.24 28.26
N PHE A 677 29.24 -21.62 27.71
CA PHE A 677 27.92 -22.22 27.56
C PHE A 677 27.41 -22.07 26.14
N HIS A 678 26.58 -23.02 25.71
CA HIS A 678 25.83 -22.88 24.49
C HIS A 678 24.74 -21.82 24.66
N ALA A 679 24.76 -20.76 23.87
CA ALA A 679 23.93 -19.57 24.02
C ALA A 679 22.44 -19.89 23.95
N THR A 680 22.06 -20.78 23.03
CA THR A 680 20.65 -21.14 22.80
C THR A 680 20.11 -22.24 23.72
N THR A 681 20.96 -23.15 24.19
CA THR A 681 20.52 -24.27 25.05
C THR A 681 20.92 -24.08 26.51
N ALA A 682 21.67 -23.01 26.81
CA ALA A 682 22.32 -22.76 28.08
C ALA A 682 23.17 -23.95 28.59
N GLN A 683 23.62 -24.83 27.69
CA GLN A 683 24.35 -26.04 28.06
C GLN A 683 25.83 -25.73 28.29
N LEU A 684 26.37 -26.16 29.43
CA LEU A 684 27.79 -26.01 29.76
C LEU A 684 28.67 -26.79 28.78
N ILE A 685 29.63 -26.09 28.17
CA ILE A 685 30.58 -26.63 27.18
C ILE A 685 31.93 -26.94 27.84
N SER A 686 32.50 -25.97 28.56
CA SER A 686 33.82 -26.11 29.18
C SER A 686 33.93 -25.28 30.45
N VAL A 687 34.77 -25.73 31.39
CA VAL A 687 35.06 -25.04 32.66
C VAL A 687 36.55 -25.07 32.90
N VAL A 688 37.13 -23.91 33.15
CA VAL A 688 38.52 -23.74 33.57
C VAL A 688 38.52 -23.04 34.92
N HIS A 689 39.35 -23.51 35.85
CA HIS A 689 39.44 -22.94 37.19
C HIS A 689 40.88 -22.84 37.72
N TRP A 690 41.04 -21.97 38.71
CA TRP A 690 42.26 -21.68 39.46
C TRP A 690 41.99 -21.78 40.95
N ARG A 691 43.03 -22.10 41.73
CA ARG A 691 42.92 -22.16 43.19
C ARG A 691 42.88 -20.74 43.76
N ILE A 692 41.92 -20.49 44.65
CA ILE A 692 41.82 -19.24 45.39
C ILE A 692 42.73 -19.32 46.63
N PRO A 693 43.57 -18.29 46.90
CA PRO A 693 44.30 -18.15 48.16
C PRO A 693 43.38 -18.08 49.39
N ASP A 694 43.81 -18.62 50.53
CA ASP A 694 42.95 -18.71 51.73
C ASP A 694 42.49 -17.35 52.26
N ASN A 695 43.27 -16.29 52.02
CA ASN A 695 43.00 -14.91 52.43
C ASN A 695 42.03 -14.15 51.51
N TRP A 696 41.53 -14.77 50.44
CA TRP A 696 40.51 -14.15 49.58
C TRP A 696 39.12 -14.68 49.90
N SER A 697 38.13 -13.78 49.87
CA SER A 697 36.73 -14.18 49.84
C SER A 697 36.36 -14.73 48.45
N LEU A 698 35.31 -15.55 48.36
CA LEU A 698 34.79 -16.00 47.07
C LEU A 698 34.36 -14.80 46.21
N ARG A 699 33.74 -13.80 46.83
CA ARG A 699 33.34 -12.53 46.19
C ARG A 699 34.50 -11.81 45.51
N ASP A 700 35.59 -11.62 46.24
CA ASP A 700 36.80 -10.99 45.72
C ASP A 700 37.38 -11.79 44.55
N ALA A 701 37.42 -13.12 44.69
CA ALA A 701 37.94 -14.00 43.67
C ALA A 701 37.10 -14.02 42.38
N ALA A 702 35.78 -13.82 42.46
CA ALA A 702 34.90 -13.74 41.29
C ALA A 702 35.29 -12.59 40.33
N THR A 703 35.97 -11.55 40.82
CA THR A 703 36.35 -10.38 40.01
C THR A 703 37.62 -10.59 39.17
N VAL A 704 38.35 -11.68 39.37
CA VAL A 704 39.71 -11.86 38.82
C VAL A 704 39.73 -12.52 37.43
N PRO A 705 39.00 -13.61 37.15
CA PRO A 705 39.23 -14.46 35.99
C PRO A 705 39.24 -13.70 34.66
N THR A 706 38.14 -13.07 34.24
CA THR A 706 38.06 -12.46 32.90
C THR A 706 39.11 -11.37 32.68
N ALA A 707 39.30 -10.50 33.67
CA ALA A 707 40.15 -9.31 33.55
C ALA A 707 41.62 -9.70 33.40
N TYR A 708 42.10 -10.59 34.28
CA TYR A 708 43.49 -11.03 34.25
C TYR A 708 43.77 -12.02 33.13
N VAL A 709 42.84 -12.92 32.81
CA VAL A 709 42.99 -13.84 31.67
C VAL A 709 43.14 -13.05 30.37
N THR A 710 42.30 -12.02 30.16
CA THR A 710 42.40 -11.12 29.00
C THR A 710 43.72 -10.35 29.00
N ALA A 711 44.14 -9.80 30.14
CA ALA A 711 45.38 -9.02 30.24
C ALA A 711 46.63 -9.89 30.04
N TYR A 712 46.70 -11.10 30.60
CA TYR A 712 47.80 -12.04 30.38
C TYR A 712 47.87 -12.50 28.93
N TYR A 713 46.73 -12.83 28.31
CA TYR A 713 46.70 -13.18 26.90
C TYR A 713 47.19 -12.03 26.02
N ALA A 714 46.69 -10.82 26.27
CA ALA A 714 47.07 -9.65 25.51
C ALA A 714 48.56 -9.31 25.67
N LEU A 715 49.05 -9.20 26.91
CA LEU A 715 50.40 -8.72 27.18
C LEU A 715 51.48 -9.81 26.99
N ILE A 716 51.22 -11.04 27.43
CA ILE A 716 52.23 -12.10 27.44
C ILE A 716 52.17 -12.93 26.16
N VAL A 717 51.01 -13.43 25.77
CA VAL A 717 50.88 -14.33 24.61
C VAL A 717 50.98 -13.55 23.31
N ARG A 718 50.13 -12.53 23.12
CA ARG A 718 50.06 -11.78 21.86
C ARG A 718 51.08 -10.65 21.79
N GLY A 719 51.22 -9.90 22.89
CA GLY A 719 52.10 -8.74 22.96
C GLY A 719 53.55 -9.07 23.31
N ASN A 720 53.84 -10.28 23.77
CA ASN A 720 55.18 -10.76 24.14
C ASN A 720 56.00 -9.69 24.89
N VAL A 721 55.35 -8.99 25.83
CA VAL A 721 55.91 -7.82 26.53
C VAL A 721 57.22 -8.25 27.21
N LYS A 722 58.26 -7.43 27.06
CA LYS A 722 59.56 -7.70 27.70
C LYS A 722 59.75 -6.84 28.94
N HIS A 723 60.61 -7.32 29.83
CA HIS A 723 60.98 -6.62 31.05
C HIS A 723 61.54 -5.22 30.73
N LYS A 724 61.06 -4.18 31.44
CA LYS A 724 61.41 -2.75 31.26
C LYS A 724 60.97 -2.08 29.96
N GLU A 725 60.03 -2.65 29.21
CA GLU A 725 59.44 -1.94 28.06
C GLU A 725 58.56 -0.76 28.48
N ASN A 726 58.36 0.20 27.56
CA ASN A 726 57.39 1.28 27.73
C ASN A 726 56.03 0.80 27.22
N ILE A 727 55.00 0.86 28.06
CA ILE A 727 53.65 0.42 27.71
C ILE A 727 52.63 1.54 27.94
N LEU A 728 51.73 1.72 26.97
CA LEU A 728 50.55 2.56 27.11
C LEU A 728 49.32 1.67 27.32
N ILE A 729 48.60 1.87 28.42
CA ILE A 729 47.35 1.18 28.74
C ILE A 729 46.23 2.20 28.72
N GLN A 730 45.38 2.17 27.69
CA GLN A 730 44.19 3.03 27.64
C GLN A 730 43.15 2.55 28.67
N TYR A 731 42.46 3.50 29.30
CA TYR A 731 41.45 3.26 30.33
C TYR A 731 41.93 2.33 31.46
N GLY A 732 43.05 2.69 32.10
CA GLY A 732 43.63 1.95 33.22
C GLY A 732 42.75 1.86 34.47
N ASP A 733 41.68 2.65 34.56
CA ASP A 733 40.67 2.58 35.61
C ASP A 733 39.56 1.54 35.35
N GLU A 734 39.60 0.84 34.20
CA GLU A 734 38.75 -0.32 33.88
C GLU A 734 39.33 -1.64 34.40
N ALA A 735 38.49 -2.67 34.55
CA ALA A 735 38.87 -3.98 35.07
C ALA A 735 40.09 -4.61 34.35
N VAL A 736 40.08 -4.64 33.01
CA VAL A 736 41.20 -5.18 32.21
C VAL A 736 42.40 -4.24 32.26
N GLY A 737 42.16 -2.92 32.31
CA GLY A 737 43.21 -1.90 32.44
C GLY A 737 44.00 -2.04 33.74
N GLU A 738 43.32 -2.21 34.88
CA GLU A 738 43.96 -2.43 36.19
C GLU A 738 44.75 -3.75 36.23
N ALA A 739 44.20 -4.82 35.67
CA ALA A 739 44.89 -6.10 35.56
C ALA A 739 46.16 -5.98 34.70
N ALA A 740 46.07 -5.27 33.57
CA ALA A 740 47.21 -4.98 32.69
C ALA A 740 48.28 -4.12 33.38
N ILE A 741 47.87 -3.12 34.16
CA ILE A 741 48.79 -2.30 34.98
C ILE A 741 49.53 -3.17 35.97
N ALA A 742 48.82 -4.05 36.70
CA ALA A 742 49.42 -4.94 37.68
C ALA A 742 50.49 -5.84 37.05
N ILE A 743 50.18 -6.46 35.91
CA ILE A 743 51.11 -7.32 35.17
C ILE A 743 52.32 -6.51 34.66
N ALA A 744 52.08 -5.35 34.03
CA ALA A 744 53.14 -4.51 33.49
C ALA A 744 54.11 -4.00 34.58
N LEU A 745 53.59 -3.58 35.75
CA LEU A 745 54.40 -3.19 36.89
C LEU A 745 55.18 -4.39 37.47
N GLY A 746 54.57 -5.57 37.53
CA GLY A 746 55.25 -6.82 37.91
C GLY A 746 56.44 -7.15 36.99
N MET A 747 56.34 -6.80 35.71
CA MET A 747 57.42 -6.92 34.71
C MET A 747 58.40 -5.73 34.71
N LYS A 748 58.27 -4.80 35.66
CA LYS A 748 59.05 -3.56 35.77
C LYS A 748 59.01 -2.68 34.52
N CYS A 749 57.90 -2.71 33.79
CA CYS A 749 57.66 -1.85 32.63
C CYS A 749 57.37 -0.40 33.06
N THR A 750 57.65 0.55 32.16
CA THR A 750 57.23 1.94 32.35
C THR A 750 55.81 2.10 31.83
N VAL A 751 54.85 2.31 32.73
CA VAL A 751 53.43 2.39 32.39
C VAL A 751 53.00 3.85 32.15
N PHE A 752 52.37 4.08 31.01
CA PHE A 752 51.54 5.24 30.71
C PHE A 752 50.09 4.80 30.70
N THR A 753 49.18 5.60 31.22
CA THR A 753 47.76 5.22 31.19
C THR A 753 46.82 6.40 31.02
N THR A 754 45.67 6.15 30.42
CA THR A 754 44.55 7.08 30.40
C THR A 754 43.46 6.60 31.34
N ILE A 755 42.66 7.52 31.88
CA ILE A 755 41.52 7.18 32.75
C ILE A 755 40.25 7.86 32.24
N ARG A 756 39.08 7.22 32.41
CA ARG A 756 37.80 7.80 32.00
C ARG A 756 37.35 8.90 32.94
N SER A 757 37.49 8.68 34.23
CA SER A 757 37.06 9.60 35.29
C SER A 757 38.25 10.07 36.10
N GLU A 758 38.46 11.39 36.18
CA GLU A 758 39.51 11.97 37.05
C GLU A 758 39.29 11.62 38.53
N LYS A 759 38.05 11.29 38.94
CA LYS A 759 37.75 10.80 40.30
C LYS A 759 38.44 9.47 40.61
N ASN A 760 38.75 8.66 39.60
CA ASN A 760 39.38 7.35 39.76
C ASN A 760 40.91 7.44 39.86
N LYS A 761 41.52 8.59 39.52
CA LYS A 761 42.96 8.82 39.63
C LYS A 761 43.53 8.52 41.03
N PRO A 762 42.97 9.05 42.15
CA PRO A 762 43.47 8.75 43.48
C PRO A 762 43.28 7.27 43.86
N ILE A 763 42.20 6.63 43.41
CA ILE A 763 41.93 5.21 43.67
C ILE A 763 43.00 4.35 43.00
N LEU A 764 43.30 4.64 41.72
CA LEU A 764 44.32 3.93 40.95
C LEU A 764 45.72 4.11 41.53
N LEU A 765 46.07 5.31 41.98
CA LEU A 765 47.36 5.61 42.63
C LEU A 765 47.50 4.94 44.00
N ASN A 766 46.43 4.88 44.79
CA ASN A 766 46.42 4.18 46.07
C ASN A 766 46.65 2.67 45.88
N ARG A 767 46.04 2.10 44.83
CA ARG A 767 46.20 0.69 44.47
C ARG A 767 47.58 0.37 43.89
N PHE A 768 48.13 1.27 43.07
CA PHE A 768 49.42 1.11 42.42
C PHE A 768 50.35 2.29 42.74
N PRO A 769 50.96 2.33 43.94
CA PRO A 769 51.86 3.42 44.35
C PRO A 769 53.09 3.60 43.46
N ALA A 770 53.45 2.56 42.68
CA ALA A 770 54.56 2.59 41.72
C ALA A 770 54.20 3.33 40.41
N LEU A 771 52.94 3.71 40.18
CA LEU A 771 52.55 4.54 39.04
C LEU A 771 52.97 5.99 39.27
N ASP A 772 53.57 6.58 38.24
CA ASP A 772 53.91 8.00 38.22
C ASP A 772 52.65 8.84 37.92
N PRO A 773 52.19 9.73 38.82
CA PRO A 773 51.02 10.57 38.60
C PRO A 773 51.11 11.45 37.34
N ALA A 774 52.31 11.78 36.88
CA ALA A 774 52.56 12.56 35.67
C ALA A 774 52.36 11.74 34.37
N LYS A 775 52.29 10.41 34.47
CA LYS A 775 52.06 9.48 33.34
C LYS A 775 50.59 9.03 33.23
N ILE A 776 49.70 9.65 34.02
CA ILE A 776 48.25 9.39 34.02
C ILE A 776 47.50 10.60 33.48
N LEU A 777 46.76 10.42 32.38
CA LEU A 777 45.96 11.46 31.72
C LEU A 777 44.48 11.11 31.69
N SER A 778 43.58 12.09 31.78
CA SER A 778 42.18 11.85 31.42
C SER A 778 42.02 11.58 29.92
N SER A 779 41.13 10.66 29.58
CA SER A 779 40.69 10.37 28.23
C SER A 779 40.11 11.59 27.49
N LYS A 780 39.53 12.56 28.23
CA LYS A 780 39.05 13.84 27.67
C LYS A 780 40.21 14.71 27.14
N HIS A 781 41.41 14.51 27.67
CA HIS A 781 42.62 15.20 27.26
C HIS A 781 43.54 14.30 26.42
N CYS A 782 42.99 13.29 25.74
CA CYS A 782 43.75 12.34 24.93
C CYS A 782 44.63 13.01 23.85
N HIS A 783 44.28 14.20 23.34
CA HIS A 783 45.13 14.95 22.41
C HIS A 783 46.51 15.35 22.98
N ASN A 784 46.66 15.39 24.30
CA ASN A 784 47.94 15.66 24.97
C ASN A 784 48.77 14.39 25.24
N LEU A 785 48.19 13.20 25.03
CA LEU A 785 48.84 11.91 25.26
C LEU A 785 50.08 11.73 24.39
N GLU A 786 49.95 12.05 23.11
CA GLU A 786 51.06 11.99 22.15
C GLU A 786 52.20 12.90 22.61
N LYS A 787 51.91 14.17 22.96
CA LYS A 787 52.92 15.11 23.44
C LYS A 787 53.62 14.63 24.71
N LEU A 788 52.87 14.08 25.67
CA LEU A 788 53.43 13.54 26.90
C LEU A 788 54.37 12.37 26.62
N ILE A 789 53.91 11.38 25.85
CA ILE A 789 54.70 10.19 25.51
C ILE A 789 55.95 10.61 24.73
N GLN A 790 55.82 11.49 23.74
CA GLN A 790 56.95 11.99 22.96
C GLN A 790 58.00 12.69 23.84
N LYS A 791 57.56 13.50 24.81
CA LYS A 791 58.45 14.19 25.77
C LYS A 791 59.18 13.20 26.68
N VAL A 792 58.48 12.23 27.26
CA VAL A 792 59.07 11.27 28.22
C VAL A 792 59.95 10.24 27.52
N THR A 793 59.58 9.83 26.29
CA THR A 793 60.30 8.81 25.50
C THR A 793 61.33 9.39 24.54
N LYS A 794 61.52 10.73 24.55
CA LYS A 794 62.46 11.47 23.67
C LYS A 794 62.24 11.17 22.17
N GLY A 795 61.00 11.21 21.71
CA GLY A 795 60.68 10.95 20.30
C GLY A 795 60.41 9.48 19.95
N LYS A 796 60.72 8.53 20.86
CA LYS A 796 60.72 7.09 20.52
C LYS A 796 59.33 6.45 20.52
N GLY A 797 58.40 6.94 21.34
CA GLY A 797 57.11 6.29 21.55
C GLY A 797 57.16 5.12 22.54
N VAL A 798 56.06 4.37 22.62
CA VAL A 798 55.90 3.19 23.50
C VAL A 798 56.05 1.89 22.73
N ASN A 799 56.65 0.88 23.36
CA ASN A 799 56.88 -0.42 22.75
C ASN A 799 55.58 -1.22 22.60
N VAL A 800 54.66 -1.07 23.54
CA VAL A 800 53.37 -1.78 23.53
C VAL A 800 52.23 -0.80 23.82
N VAL A 801 51.14 -0.91 23.07
CA VAL A 801 49.90 -0.21 23.36
C VAL A 801 48.81 -1.24 23.61
N LEU A 802 48.17 -1.20 24.78
CA LEU A 802 46.91 -1.90 25.03
C LEU A 802 45.77 -0.89 24.92
N ASN A 803 44.93 -1.05 23.89
CA ASN A 803 43.84 -0.13 23.58
C ASN A 803 42.47 -0.81 23.72
N SER A 804 41.58 -0.23 24.53
CA SER A 804 40.14 -0.52 24.57
C SER A 804 39.29 0.68 24.12
N SER A 805 39.91 1.76 23.63
CA SER A 805 39.23 2.96 23.16
C SER A 805 38.87 2.92 21.67
N SER A 806 37.85 3.69 21.28
CA SER A 806 37.42 3.91 19.89
C SER A 806 37.60 5.38 19.47
N GLY A 807 37.48 5.67 18.17
CA GLY A 807 37.51 7.03 17.63
C GLY A 807 38.85 7.77 17.81
N ASN A 808 38.79 9.04 18.19
CA ASN A 808 39.97 9.90 18.30
C ASN A 808 41.03 9.39 19.30
N PRO A 809 40.68 8.93 20.53
CA PRO A 809 41.63 8.30 21.45
C PRO A 809 42.46 7.17 20.82
N MET A 810 41.83 6.27 20.05
CA MET A 810 42.50 5.18 19.33
C MET A 810 43.49 5.73 18.28
N ARG A 811 43.05 6.73 17.49
CA ARG A 811 43.93 7.36 16.48
C ARG A 811 45.16 8.00 17.09
N VAL A 812 45.02 8.59 18.28
CA VAL A 812 46.16 9.16 19.03
C VAL A 812 47.09 8.06 19.53
N SER A 813 46.56 6.97 20.11
CA SER A 813 47.40 5.88 20.61
C SER A 813 48.16 5.16 19.51
N VAL A 814 47.60 5.05 18.30
CA VAL A 814 48.31 4.51 17.12
C VAL A 814 49.58 5.31 16.81
N ARG A 815 49.54 6.64 16.93
CA ARG A 815 50.73 7.49 16.72
C ARG A 815 51.76 7.40 17.84
N CYS A 816 51.35 6.92 19.02
CA CYS A 816 52.23 6.78 20.17
C CYS A 816 53.11 5.52 20.12
N VAL A 817 52.78 4.54 19.28
CA VAL A 817 53.57 3.29 19.12
C VAL A 817 54.97 3.63 18.64
N ALA A 818 55.99 2.95 19.14
CA ALA A 818 57.37 3.03 18.70
C ALA A 818 57.63 2.21 17.42
N GLU A 819 58.81 2.37 16.83
CA GLU A 819 59.28 1.43 15.80
C GLU A 819 59.40 0.01 16.40
N TYR A 820 59.03 -1.02 15.63
CA TYR A 820 58.91 -2.41 16.08
C TYR A 820 57.91 -2.63 17.23
N GLY A 821 57.06 -1.65 17.52
CA GLY A 821 56.08 -1.72 18.60
C GLY A 821 54.91 -2.65 18.28
N ARG A 822 54.16 -3.03 19.32
CA ARG A 822 53.02 -3.94 19.22
C ARG A 822 51.75 -3.22 19.69
N TYR A 823 50.78 -3.14 18.80
CA TYR A 823 49.48 -2.55 19.09
C TYR A 823 48.47 -3.66 19.39
N LEU A 824 48.01 -3.72 20.63
CA LEU A 824 47.08 -4.70 21.16
C LEU A 824 45.70 -4.07 21.27
N GLN A 825 44.87 -4.30 20.26
CA GLN A 825 43.50 -3.82 20.22
C GLN A 825 42.60 -4.82 20.91
N LEU A 826 42.11 -4.47 22.11
CA LEU A 826 40.99 -5.17 22.71
C LEU A 826 39.75 -4.84 21.88
N MET A 827 39.24 -5.86 21.20
CA MET A 827 37.94 -5.84 20.58
C MET A 827 36.98 -6.27 21.67
N ASP A 828 35.95 -5.45 21.89
CA ASP A 828 34.77 -6.03 22.52
C ASP A 828 34.32 -7.17 21.61
N GLY A 829 33.95 -8.31 22.20
CA GLY A 829 33.19 -9.32 21.45
C GLY A 829 32.07 -8.60 20.71
N GLY A 830 31.67 -9.05 19.51
CA GLY A 830 30.89 -8.24 18.56
C GLY A 830 29.57 -7.61 19.08
N ILE A 831 29.19 -7.91 20.32
CA ILE A 831 28.32 -7.24 21.28
C ILE A 831 28.28 -5.70 21.19
N LYS A 832 29.39 -4.97 21.39
CA LYS A 832 29.34 -3.49 21.28
C LYS A 832 29.27 -3.00 19.84
N ASN A 833 29.78 -3.77 18.88
CA ASN A 833 29.80 -3.34 17.49
C ASN A 833 28.39 -3.27 16.86
N ALA A 834 27.42 -4.00 17.40
CA ALA A 834 26.02 -3.94 16.97
C ALA A 834 25.23 -2.77 17.59
N THR A 835 25.59 -2.32 18.81
CA THR A 835 24.87 -1.25 19.53
C THR A 835 25.51 0.13 19.40
N ASP A 836 26.80 0.22 19.07
CA ASP A 836 27.52 1.51 18.88
C ASP A 836 27.23 2.18 17.52
N PHE A 837 26.40 1.58 16.66
CA PHE A 837 25.75 2.29 15.52
C PHE A 837 24.97 3.54 15.97
N ARG A 838 24.63 3.63 17.26
CA ARG A 838 23.91 4.75 17.88
C ARG A 838 24.77 5.97 18.20
N SER A 839 26.10 5.88 18.17
CA SER A 839 26.96 7.01 18.52
C SER A 839 27.81 7.42 17.32
N ASP A 840 28.11 8.71 17.17
CA ASP A 840 29.06 9.26 16.16
C ASP A 840 30.50 8.66 16.27
N LYS A 841 30.69 7.60 17.06
CA LYS A 841 31.92 6.84 17.21
C LYS A 841 31.83 5.62 16.28
N LYS A 842 32.42 5.75 15.10
CA LYS A 842 32.76 4.59 14.25
C LYS A 842 33.33 3.47 15.11
N THR A 843 32.73 2.29 15.05
CA THR A 843 33.23 1.08 15.71
C THR A 843 34.63 0.76 15.24
N ILE A 844 35.38 -0.03 16.01
CA ILE A 844 36.78 -0.38 15.69
C ILE A 844 36.89 -1.13 14.35
N LEU A 845 35.84 -1.84 13.92
CA LEU A 845 35.77 -2.52 12.61
C LEU A 845 35.65 -1.54 11.42
N GLU A 846 35.17 -0.32 11.67
CA GLU A 846 34.97 0.74 10.66
C GLU A 846 36.00 1.87 10.78
N ALA A 847 36.82 1.82 11.84
CA ALA A 847 37.91 2.76 12.05
C ALA A 847 39.02 2.46 11.03
N THR A 848 39.17 3.34 10.02
CA THR A 848 40.28 3.29 9.08
C THR A 848 41.62 3.41 9.82
N ILE A 849 42.46 2.39 9.72
CA ILE A 849 43.85 2.43 10.20
C ILE A 849 44.74 2.83 9.02
N GLY A 850 45.55 3.87 9.21
CA GLY A 850 46.53 4.26 8.20
C GLY A 850 47.60 3.16 8.03
N LEU A 851 47.64 2.52 6.86
CA LEU A 851 48.60 1.45 6.57
C LEU A 851 50.07 1.90 6.65
N SER A 852 50.33 3.20 6.57
CA SER A 852 51.67 3.78 6.79
C SER A 852 52.24 3.47 8.18
N LEU A 853 51.41 3.11 9.17
CA LEU A 853 51.85 2.60 10.47
C LEU A 853 52.81 1.40 10.33
N PHE A 854 52.53 0.49 9.39
CA PHE A 854 53.28 -0.75 9.21
C PHE A 854 54.69 -0.53 8.64
N LEU A 855 54.97 0.65 8.06
CA LEU A 855 56.32 1.03 7.63
C LEU A 855 57.31 1.11 8.81
N ARG A 856 56.80 1.29 10.03
CA ARG A 856 57.60 1.33 11.27
C ARG A 856 57.77 -0.07 11.88
N SER A 857 57.52 -1.12 11.10
CA SER A 857 57.51 -2.53 11.52
C SER A 857 56.64 -2.79 12.75
N VAL A 858 55.56 -2.02 12.91
CA VAL A 858 54.59 -2.19 13.98
C VAL A 858 53.73 -3.43 13.68
N THR A 859 53.44 -4.24 14.68
CA THR A 859 52.45 -5.32 14.55
C THR A 859 51.13 -4.90 15.20
N PHE A 860 50.01 -5.19 14.55
CA PHE A 860 48.68 -4.90 15.06
C PHE A 860 47.96 -6.21 15.38
N HIS A 861 47.53 -6.38 16.64
CA HIS A 861 46.87 -7.57 17.15
C HIS A 861 45.45 -7.24 17.56
N GLY A 862 44.46 -7.73 16.80
CA GLY A 862 43.07 -7.81 17.26
C GLY A 862 42.91 -8.93 18.28
N ILE A 863 42.37 -8.60 19.45
CA ILE A 863 42.20 -9.51 20.58
C ILE A 863 40.73 -9.48 20.99
N CYS A 864 40.03 -10.59 20.78
CA CYS A 864 38.63 -10.77 21.16
C CYS A 864 38.53 -11.74 22.34
N LYS A 865 37.77 -11.35 23.38
CA LYS A 865 37.54 -12.15 24.59
C LYS A 865 36.87 -13.50 24.27
N ASP A 866 35.97 -13.55 23.29
CA ASP A 866 35.22 -14.77 22.96
C ASP A 866 36.06 -15.79 22.16
N ILE A 867 36.95 -15.28 21.29
CA ILE A 867 37.91 -16.11 20.54
C ILE A 867 38.92 -16.76 21.50
N MET A 868 39.23 -16.11 22.62
CA MET A 868 40.16 -16.64 23.62
C MET A 868 39.72 -18.00 24.18
N MET A 869 38.42 -18.21 24.38
CA MET A 869 37.89 -19.46 24.94
C MET A 869 37.76 -20.58 23.89
N SER A 870 37.98 -20.27 22.61
CA SER A 870 38.05 -21.23 21.49
C SER A 870 39.45 -21.37 20.92
N THR A 871 40.45 -20.74 21.55
CA THR A 871 41.86 -20.77 21.12
C THR A 871 42.50 -22.14 21.34
N LYS A 872 43.61 -22.42 20.65
CA LYS A 872 44.41 -23.64 20.84
C LYS A 872 44.76 -23.86 22.31
N GLU A 873 44.60 -25.10 22.78
CA GLU A 873 44.79 -25.51 24.18
C GLU A 873 46.17 -25.10 24.73
N GLU A 874 47.21 -25.10 23.88
CA GLU A 874 48.58 -24.68 24.22
C GLU A 874 48.70 -23.22 24.67
N GLU A 875 48.10 -22.26 23.94
CA GLU A 875 48.18 -20.84 24.30
C GLU A 875 47.41 -20.56 25.59
N PHE A 876 46.26 -21.23 25.75
CA PHE A 876 45.44 -21.08 26.94
C PHE A 876 46.14 -21.66 28.19
N ASN A 877 46.87 -22.77 28.05
CA ASN A 877 47.68 -23.35 29.12
C ASN A 877 48.77 -22.40 29.62
N ILE A 878 49.38 -21.61 28.73
CA ILE A 878 50.34 -20.56 29.12
C ILE A 878 49.65 -19.50 29.99
N VAL A 879 48.47 -19.03 29.58
CA VAL A 879 47.70 -18.05 30.37
C VAL A 879 47.27 -18.63 31.71
N HIS A 880 46.79 -19.87 31.74
CA HIS A 880 46.38 -20.56 32.95
C HIS A 880 47.53 -20.64 33.97
N SER A 881 48.71 -21.09 33.52
CA SER A 881 49.92 -21.19 34.32
C SER A 881 50.39 -19.82 34.83
N LYS A 882 50.45 -18.81 33.95
CA LYS A 882 50.89 -17.46 34.31
C LYS A 882 49.95 -16.77 35.29
N LEU A 883 48.64 -17.00 35.19
CA LEU A 883 47.69 -16.50 36.16
C LEU A 883 47.93 -17.13 37.54
N GLN A 884 48.11 -18.46 37.60
CA GLN A 884 48.39 -19.16 38.86
C GLN A 884 49.72 -18.70 39.50
N GLU A 885 50.77 -18.52 38.69
CA GLU A 885 52.05 -17.95 39.12
C GLU A 885 51.89 -16.51 39.65
N GLY A 886 51.16 -15.68 38.91
CA GLY A 886 50.90 -14.29 39.29
C GLY A 886 50.09 -14.13 40.58
N ILE A 887 49.21 -15.09 40.89
CA ILE A 887 48.52 -15.17 42.18
C ILE A 887 49.56 -15.47 43.29
N GLY A 888 50.45 -16.45 43.08
CA GLY A 888 51.50 -16.79 44.03
C GLY A 888 52.50 -15.65 44.30
N LEU A 889 52.83 -14.86 43.27
CA LEU A 889 53.73 -13.71 43.36
C LEU A 889 53.06 -12.42 43.90
N GLY A 890 51.74 -12.44 44.14
CA GLY A 890 50.99 -11.27 44.60
C GLY A 890 50.81 -10.16 43.56
N ILE A 891 51.10 -10.44 42.28
CA ILE A 891 50.86 -9.55 41.15
C ILE A 891 49.35 -9.47 40.87
N VAL A 892 48.66 -10.61 40.95
CA VAL A 892 47.22 -10.72 40.75
C VAL A 892 46.51 -10.41 42.05
N LYS A 893 45.58 -9.45 42.03
CA LYS A 893 44.79 -9.03 43.20
C LYS A 893 43.33 -8.83 42.79
N PRO A 894 42.36 -9.06 43.69
CA PRO A 894 40.95 -8.77 43.43
C PRO A 894 40.71 -7.33 42.99
N LEU A 895 39.75 -7.11 42.10
CA LEU A 895 39.34 -5.77 41.66
C LEU A 895 38.38 -5.12 42.68
N SER A 896 38.20 -3.80 42.64
CA SER A 896 37.30 -3.12 43.60
C SER A 896 35.83 -3.38 43.27
N ILE A 897 35.01 -3.67 44.30
CA ILE A 897 33.61 -4.11 44.17
C ILE A 897 32.65 -2.99 44.62
N LYS A 898 31.50 -2.83 43.95
CA LYS A 898 30.33 -2.11 44.47
C LYS A 898 29.16 -3.09 44.64
N HIS A 899 28.61 -3.16 45.85
CA HIS A 899 27.62 -4.16 46.27
C HIS A 899 26.19 -3.78 45.88
N PHE A 900 25.37 -4.78 45.55
CA PHE A 900 23.92 -4.66 45.37
C PHE A 900 23.21 -5.84 46.04
N GLU A 901 22.18 -5.57 46.83
CA GLU A 901 21.30 -6.61 47.41
C GLU A 901 20.26 -7.09 46.39
N ASP A 902 19.73 -8.30 46.58
CA ASP A 902 18.74 -8.96 45.70
C ASP A 902 17.47 -8.12 45.46
N ALA A 903 17.12 -7.25 46.43
CA ALA A 903 16.02 -6.30 46.31
C ALA A 903 16.32 -5.09 45.40
N GLN A 904 17.59 -4.67 45.29
CA GLN A 904 18.03 -3.52 44.49
C GLN A 904 18.13 -3.85 42.99
N LEU A 905 18.22 -5.14 42.63
CA LEU A 905 18.15 -5.63 41.25
C LEU A 905 16.77 -5.43 40.61
N LYS A 906 15.69 -5.33 41.42
CA LYS A 906 14.31 -5.10 40.96
C LYS A 906 13.99 -3.64 40.65
N GLU A 907 14.65 -2.69 41.32
CA GLU A 907 14.41 -1.24 41.16
C GLU A 907 15.38 -0.57 40.17
N ALA A 908 16.47 -1.23 39.80
CA ALA A 908 17.39 -0.72 38.79
C ALA A 908 16.68 -0.68 37.42
N ASN A 909 16.12 0.48 37.05
CA ASN A 909 15.73 0.75 35.67
C ASN A 909 17.02 0.72 34.80
N TRP A 910 17.29 -0.42 34.15
CA TRP A 910 18.47 -0.72 33.33
C TRP A 910 18.65 0.16 32.08
N LEU A 911 17.98 1.31 31.99
CA LEU A 911 17.83 2.10 30.78
C LEU A 911 18.87 3.20 30.56
N GLN A 912 19.75 3.45 31.52
CA GLN A 912 20.91 4.33 31.32
C GLN A 912 22.07 3.89 32.20
N PRO A 913 23.00 3.04 31.72
CA PRO A 913 24.28 2.89 32.40
C PRO A 913 25.01 4.23 32.26
N ARG A 914 25.22 4.96 33.37
CA ARG A 914 26.23 6.02 33.39
C ARG A 914 27.59 5.31 33.57
N PRO A 915 28.47 5.29 32.56
CA PRO A 915 29.69 4.47 32.58
C PRO A 915 30.82 5.10 33.40
N SER A 916 30.52 5.82 34.48
CA SER A 916 31.50 6.66 35.19
C SER A 916 32.06 6.10 36.49
N ASP A 917 31.45 5.06 37.10
CA ASP A 917 31.77 4.73 38.51
C ASP A 917 31.83 3.22 38.87
N LEU A 918 31.86 2.27 37.90
CA LEU A 918 31.70 0.83 38.21
C LEU A 918 32.77 -0.06 37.54
N GLN A 919 33.41 -0.96 38.31
CA GLN A 919 34.49 -1.86 37.82
C GLN A 919 34.02 -3.30 37.54
N LYS A 920 33.20 -3.93 38.39
CA LYS A 920 32.52 -5.24 38.15
C LYS A 920 31.28 -5.41 39.04
N PHE A 921 30.30 -6.19 38.58
CA PHE A 921 29.11 -6.59 39.34
C PHE A 921 29.27 -8.02 39.84
N VAL A 922 28.91 -8.32 41.10
CA VAL A 922 28.95 -9.68 41.66
C VAL A 922 27.55 -10.03 42.21
N LEU A 923 26.99 -11.14 41.77
CA LEU A 923 25.75 -11.74 42.26
C LEU A 923 26.09 -12.91 43.19
N GLU A 924 25.55 -12.88 44.40
CA GLU A 924 25.65 -13.97 45.39
C GLU A 924 24.42 -14.87 45.24
N MET A 925 24.63 -16.16 45.03
CA MET A 925 23.56 -17.15 44.95
C MET A 925 23.79 -18.24 46.00
N GLU A 926 22.77 -18.50 46.83
CA GLU A 926 22.79 -19.57 47.84
C GLU A 926 22.77 -20.97 47.23
#